data_AF-A0A1W6LAG6-F1
#
_entry.id   AF-A0A1W6LAG6-F1
#
_cell.length_a   1.000
_cell.length_b   1.000
_cell.length_c   1.000
_cell.angle_alpha   90.00
_cell.angle_beta   90.00
_cell.angle_gamma   90.00
#
_symmetry.space_group_name_H-M   'P 1'
#
loop_
_entity.id
_entity.type
_entity.pdbx_description
1 polymer ?
#
loop_
_entity_poly.entity_id
_entity_poly.type
_entity_poly.pdbx_seq_one_letter_code
_entity_poly.pdbx_strand_id
1 'polypeptide(L)'
;MHAANPHARHPQAQASWLAGQRAEKKKRWRDAEREYTNGASLDPDDIRFWMKVSTLRFKLGERVEALEAAREAWKRAPENPLTCELLSVTLTNQHRHSEAADVMLAMPPGPGRTTEHLLNLAQALARAHRWSEVISPCLEILGKDVFNASAHLQMGLAFHKMGRPRDAAICFETAAAADKTGRVKALALSQLVEQLRYAAEWADLPRHTAALLTALRDSDDTTLAQLVAFPLLSIDCPPDLQRRIARLSTNRMAADIEPLPPRPPRAPGPLRIGYLSSDFHSHATALLIVEMLEHHDPSRVEVFLYCHSEQDGSAMQQRLRATAKCFRDVRHLGDAELAKLIRDDGIDIVIDLKGQTTDTRFHLLVSRPAPVQVSFLGYPGTCGANFLDYIVGDPIVTPLDTADHYSERIAQMPVCYQPNDSRRILPPAPTRAELGLPDDAVVLCCFNQTYKILPAMADHWARILKGAPKAVLWLLVWNQQASANVVRELQARGVSPERIFFSPLATVPEHQARLQCADLFLDTWPYNAHTTASEALWGGVPVLTVPGATFAARVAASLVTACGLPEFACDTPDAYVDRAIALANDPAPLREARRHLVENRHQLPLFDGARFARDFEALLQRMWDRHAAGLAPDHLTAITP
;
A
#
# COMPACT_ATOMS: atom_id res chain seq x y z
N MET A 1 0.14 -43.92 -43.12
CA MET A 1 -0.71 -43.04 -43.97
C MET A 1 -0.43 -41.61 -43.56
N HIS A 2 0.13 -40.81 -44.46
CA HIS A 2 0.47 -39.41 -44.21
C HIS A 2 -0.75 -38.59 -43.82
N ALA A 3 -0.70 -37.91 -42.67
CA ALA A 3 -1.67 -36.89 -42.29
C ALA A 3 -1.64 -35.76 -43.34
N ALA A 4 -2.77 -35.54 -44.01
CA ALA A 4 -2.92 -34.45 -44.96
C ALA A 4 -2.66 -33.10 -44.27
N ASN A 5 -1.90 -32.23 -44.94
CA ASN A 5 -1.65 -30.87 -44.50
C ASN A 5 -2.99 -30.12 -44.36
N PRO A 6 -3.39 -29.64 -43.16
CA PRO A 6 -4.67 -28.97 -42.95
C PRO A 6 -4.84 -27.69 -43.80
N HIS A 7 -3.75 -27.17 -44.37
CA HIS A 7 -3.75 -26.00 -45.26
C HIS A 7 -4.32 -26.22 -46.67
N ALA A 8 -4.68 -27.44 -47.05
CA ALA A 8 -5.14 -27.73 -48.42
C ALA A 8 -6.63 -27.37 -48.70
N ARG A 9 -7.42 -26.95 -47.69
CA ARG A 9 -8.88 -26.78 -47.85
C ARG A 9 -9.31 -25.39 -48.35
N HIS A 10 -8.59 -24.31 -48.03
CA HIS A 10 -8.98 -22.94 -48.41
C HIS A 10 -7.77 -22.06 -48.82
N PRO A 11 -7.34 -22.11 -50.10
CA PRO A 11 -6.17 -21.34 -50.58
C PRO A 11 -6.27 -19.83 -50.36
N GLN A 12 -7.48 -19.27 -50.45
CA GLN A 12 -7.73 -17.83 -50.22
C GLN A 12 -7.61 -17.44 -48.73
N ALA A 13 -8.01 -18.34 -47.81
CA ALA A 13 -7.81 -18.13 -46.39
C ALA A 13 -6.31 -18.16 -46.06
N GLN A 14 -5.55 -19.09 -46.63
CA GLN A 14 -4.10 -19.14 -46.45
C GLN A 14 -3.39 -17.90 -47.01
N ALA A 15 -3.85 -17.36 -48.14
CA ALA A 15 -3.34 -16.10 -48.68
C ALA A 15 -3.58 -14.94 -47.69
N SER A 16 -4.78 -14.88 -47.10
CA SER A 16 -5.15 -13.90 -46.08
C SER A 16 -4.30 -14.04 -44.81
N TRP A 17 -4.03 -15.28 -44.35
CA TRP A 17 -3.14 -15.54 -43.23
C TRP A 17 -1.72 -14.98 -43.46
N LEU A 18 -1.14 -15.26 -44.63
CA LEU A 18 0.20 -14.76 -44.98
C LEU A 18 0.21 -13.24 -45.16
N ALA A 19 -0.86 -12.64 -45.68
CA ALA A 19 -1.01 -11.19 -45.79
C ALA A 19 -1.08 -10.53 -44.40
N GLY A 20 -1.88 -11.09 -43.49
CA GLY A 20 -1.96 -10.67 -42.09
C GLY A 20 -0.60 -10.71 -41.38
N GLN A 21 0.15 -11.81 -41.52
CA GLN A 21 1.49 -11.92 -40.94
C GLN A 21 2.47 -10.86 -41.49
N ARG A 22 2.41 -10.56 -42.80
CA ARG A 22 3.23 -9.49 -43.40
C ARG A 22 2.85 -8.11 -42.87
N ALA A 23 1.57 -7.85 -42.66
CA ALA A 23 1.09 -6.59 -42.10
C ALA A 23 1.49 -6.43 -40.62
N GLU A 24 1.38 -7.49 -39.79
CA GLU A 24 1.88 -7.50 -38.41
C GLU A 24 3.37 -7.19 -38.33
N LYS A 25 4.20 -7.83 -39.17
CA LYS A 25 5.65 -7.56 -39.23
C LYS A 25 5.96 -6.10 -39.56
N LYS A 26 5.10 -5.46 -40.37
CA LYS A 26 5.19 -4.03 -40.71
C LYS A 26 4.49 -3.12 -39.70
N LYS A 27 3.99 -3.66 -38.58
CA LYS A 27 3.20 -2.96 -37.56
C LYS A 27 1.95 -2.26 -38.11
N ARG A 28 1.41 -2.72 -39.24
CA ARG A 28 0.15 -2.22 -39.83
C ARG A 28 -1.02 -2.97 -39.22
N TRP A 29 -1.36 -2.64 -37.98
CA TRP A 29 -2.31 -3.42 -37.17
C TRP A 29 -3.71 -3.50 -37.79
N ARG A 30 -4.21 -2.40 -38.38
CA ARG A 30 -5.51 -2.36 -39.04
C ARG A 30 -5.57 -3.20 -40.31
N ASP A 31 -4.48 -3.19 -41.09
CA ASP A 31 -4.36 -4.05 -42.28
C ASP A 31 -4.31 -5.51 -41.87
N ALA A 32 -3.53 -5.84 -40.84
CA ALA A 32 -3.44 -7.20 -40.33
C ALA A 32 -4.81 -7.71 -39.83
N GLU A 33 -5.53 -6.90 -39.05
CA GLU A 33 -6.85 -7.24 -38.55
C GLU A 33 -7.82 -7.52 -39.70
N ARG A 34 -7.86 -6.67 -40.72
CA ARG A 34 -8.70 -6.88 -41.91
C ARG A 34 -8.39 -8.20 -42.62
N GLU A 35 -7.12 -8.52 -42.83
CA GLU A 35 -6.71 -9.76 -43.49
C GLU A 35 -7.10 -11.00 -42.67
N TYR A 36 -6.93 -10.97 -41.35
CA TYR A 36 -7.36 -12.10 -40.52
C TYR A 36 -8.89 -12.21 -40.39
N THR A 37 -9.62 -11.11 -40.37
CA THR A 37 -11.09 -11.10 -40.39
C THR A 37 -11.63 -11.65 -41.72
N ASN A 38 -10.99 -11.31 -42.85
CA ASN A 38 -11.28 -11.91 -44.14
C ASN A 38 -10.97 -13.42 -44.13
N GLY A 39 -9.83 -13.81 -43.58
CA GLY A 39 -9.46 -15.22 -43.39
C GLY A 39 -10.48 -16.00 -42.55
N ALA A 40 -10.95 -15.44 -41.43
CA ALA A 40 -12.01 -16.01 -40.60
C ALA A 40 -13.35 -16.14 -41.33
N SER A 41 -13.62 -15.28 -42.31
CA SER A 41 -14.83 -15.38 -43.14
C SER A 41 -14.71 -16.48 -44.20
N LEU A 42 -13.49 -16.72 -44.70
CA LEU A 42 -13.20 -17.71 -45.74
C LEU A 42 -13.01 -19.14 -45.20
N ASP A 43 -12.48 -19.25 -43.98
CA ASP A 43 -12.34 -20.51 -43.24
C ASP A 43 -12.77 -20.29 -41.78
N PRO A 44 -14.09 -20.30 -41.51
CA PRO A 44 -14.60 -20.02 -40.18
C PRO A 44 -14.16 -21.01 -39.12
N ASP A 45 -13.80 -22.25 -39.47
CA ASP A 45 -13.45 -23.29 -38.50
C ASP A 45 -11.98 -23.21 -38.03
N ASP A 46 -11.12 -22.49 -38.75
CA ASP A 46 -9.74 -22.27 -38.32
C ASP A 46 -9.66 -21.21 -37.20
N ILE A 47 -9.63 -21.71 -35.96
CA ILE A 47 -9.56 -20.91 -34.73
C ILE A 47 -8.43 -19.87 -34.71
N ARG A 48 -7.35 -20.08 -35.48
CA ARG A 48 -6.19 -19.18 -35.47
C ARG A 48 -6.55 -17.80 -36.02
N PHE A 49 -7.47 -17.71 -36.98
CA PHE A 49 -7.96 -16.42 -37.46
C PHE A 49 -8.69 -15.67 -36.34
N TRP A 50 -9.66 -16.31 -35.69
CA TRP A 50 -10.42 -15.70 -34.60
C TRP A 50 -9.53 -15.25 -33.44
N MET A 51 -8.52 -16.05 -33.07
CA MET A 51 -7.54 -15.66 -32.05
C MET A 51 -6.75 -14.42 -32.44
N LYS A 52 -6.32 -14.32 -33.71
CA LYS A 52 -5.59 -13.16 -34.23
C LYS A 52 -6.47 -11.92 -34.34
N VAL A 53 -7.71 -12.07 -34.81
CA VAL A 53 -8.71 -10.99 -34.87
C VAL A 53 -8.95 -10.42 -33.48
N SER A 54 -9.24 -11.28 -32.49
CA SER A 54 -9.45 -10.87 -31.11
C SER A 54 -8.26 -10.07 -30.55
N THR A 55 -7.05 -10.61 -30.68
CA THR A 55 -5.82 -9.97 -30.20
C THR A 55 -5.58 -8.59 -30.84
N LEU A 56 -5.79 -8.48 -32.16
CA LEU A 56 -5.56 -7.22 -32.88
C LEU A 56 -6.64 -6.19 -32.62
N ARG A 57 -7.91 -6.59 -32.55
CA ARG A 57 -9.03 -5.70 -32.19
C ARG A 57 -8.86 -5.16 -30.78
N PHE A 58 -8.42 -6.00 -29.84
CA PHE A 58 -8.07 -5.56 -28.49
C PHE A 58 -6.99 -4.49 -28.52
N LYS A 59 -5.92 -4.71 -29.29
CA LYS A 59 -4.82 -3.74 -29.48
C LYS A 59 -5.26 -2.44 -30.16
N LEU A 60 -6.28 -2.49 -31.00
CA LEU A 60 -6.87 -1.32 -31.67
C LEU A 60 -7.90 -0.57 -30.80
N GLY A 61 -8.20 -1.06 -29.60
CA GLY A 61 -9.18 -0.48 -28.68
C GLY A 61 -10.63 -0.92 -28.92
N GLU A 62 -10.85 -1.86 -29.84
CA GLU A 62 -12.17 -2.39 -30.23
C GLU A 62 -12.58 -3.53 -29.29
N ARG A 63 -12.92 -3.17 -28.06
CA ARG A 63 -13.10 -4.12 -26.94
C ARG A 63 -14.26 -5.09 -27.15
N VAL A 64 -15.38 -4.62 -27.71
CA VAL A 64 -16.59 -5.44 -27.90
C VAL A 64 -16.31 -6.50 -28.97
N GLU A 65 -15.78 -6.08 -30.09
CA GLU A 65 -15.48 -6.90 -31.26
C GLU A 65 -14.32 -7.86 -31.00
N ALA A 66 -13.38 -7.49 -30.14
CA ALA A 66 -12.34 -8.38 -29.64
C ALA A 66 -12.91 -9.53 -28.80
N LEU A 67 -13.90 -9.22 -27.95
CA LEU A 67 -14.57 -10.22 -27.12
C LEU A 67 -15.42 -11.17 -27.95
N GLU A 68 -16.15 -10.66 -28.94
CA GLU A 68 -16.91 -11.48 -29.89
C GLU A 68 -16.00 -12.47 -30.62
N ALA A 69 -14.87 -12.00 -31.15
CA ALA A 69 -13.89 -12.87 -31.81
C ALA A 69 -13.29 -13.93 -30.86
N ALA A 70 -13.05 -13.58 -29.58
CA ALA A 70 -12.59 -14.55 -28.58
C ALA A 70 -13.68 -15.61 -28.28
N ARG A 71 -14.96 -15.21 -28.19
CA ARG A 71 -16.08 -16.14 -28.02
C ARG A 71 -16.22 -17.09 -29.21
N GLU A 72 -16.03 -16.59 -30.43
CA GLU A 72 -16.04 -17.42 -31.64
C GLU A 72 -14.89 -18.44 -31.66
N ALA A 73 -13.68 -18.05 -31.23
CA ALA A 73 -12.56 -18.97 -31.08
C ALA A 73 -12.87 -20.08 -30.06
N TRP A 74 -13.38 -19.71 -28.87
CA TRP A 74 -13.72 -20.66 -27.80
C TRP A 74 -14.83 -21.62 -28.19
N LYS A 75 -15.89 -21.14 -28.84
CA LYS A 75 -17.03 -21.95 -29.30
C LYS A 75 -16.62 -23.09 -30.24
N ARG A 76 -15.56 -22.89 -31.03
CA ARG A 76 -15.07 -23.87 -32.02
C ARG A 76 -14.11 -24.90 -31.46
N ALA A 77 -13.40 -24.57 -30.38
CA ALA A 77 -12.43 -25.45 -29.75
C ALA A 77 -12.47 -25.33 -28.21
N PRO A 78 -13.58 -25.70 -27.56
CA PRO A 78 -13.75 -25.57 -26.10
C PRO A 78 -12.81 -26.47 -25.28
N GLU A 79 -12.11 -27.41 -25.90
CA GLU A 79 -11.07 -28.23 -25.29
C GLU A 79 -9.66 -27.64 -25.44
N ASN A 80 -9.51 -26.55 -26.21
CA ASN A 80 -8.22 -25.93 -26.49
C ASN A 80 -7.91 -24.83 -25.45
N PRO A 81 -6.88 -25.00 -24.61
CA PRO A 81 -6.57 -24.07 -23.52
C PRO A 81 -6.25 -22.65 -24.02
N LEU A 82 -5.66 -22.50 -25.20
CA LEU A 82 -5.31 -21.19 -25.74
C LEU A 82 -6.56 -20.34 -26.08
N THR A 83 -7.64 -20.99 -26.54
CA THR A 83 -8.90 -20.28 -26.83
C THR A 83 -9.66 -19.93 -25.54
N CYS A 84 -9.58 -20.79 -24.54
CA CYS A 84 -10.10 -20.55 -23.19
C CYS A 84 -9.42 -19.32 -22.55
N GLU A 85 -8.08 -19.33 -22.55
CA GLU A 85 -7.25 -18.29 -21.95
C GLU A 85 -7.42 -16.96 -22.66
N LEU A 86 -7.48 -16.94 -23.99
CA LEU A 86 -7.73 -15.72 -24.75
C LEU A 86 -9.07 -15.07 -24.36
N LEU A 87 -10.15 -15.86 -24.24
CA LEU A 87 -11.45 -15.35 -23.83
C LEU A 87 -11.43 -14.85 -22.38
N SER A 88 -10.83 -15.62 -21.47
CA SER A 88 -10.69 -15.22 -20.06
C SER A 88 -9.89 -13.93 -19.87
N VAL A 89 -8.77 -13.77 -20.58
CA VAL A 89 -7.95 -12.55 -20.56
C VAL A 89 -8.72 -11.36 -21.15
N THR A 90 -9.44 -11.57 -22.27
CA THR A 90 -10.24 -10.50 -22.88
C THR A 90 -11.35 -10.01 -21.96
N LEU A 91 -12.03 -10.92 -21.26
CA LEU A 91 -13.03 -10.59 -20.24
C LEU A 91 -12.40 -9.87 -19.04
N THR A 92 -11.26 -10.36 -18.55
CA THR A 92 -10.52 -9.75 -17.43
C THR A 92 -10.14 -8.30 -17.73
N ASN A 93 -9.66 -8.02 -18.94
CA ASN A 93 -9.29 -6.67 -19.37
C ASN A 93 -10.49 -5.72 -19.52
N GLN A 94 -11.71 -6.25 -19.46
CA GLN A 94 -12.96 -5.48 -19.40
C GLN A 94 -13.57 -5.49 -17.99
N HIS A 95 -12.80 -5.87 -16.96
CA HIS A 95 -13.24 -5.98 -15.57
C HIS A 95 -14.38 -7.00 -15.33
N ARG A 96 -14.59 -7.94 -16.26
CA ARG A 96 -15.61 -8.99 -16.16
C ARG A 96 -15.03 -10.26 -15.52
N HIS A 97 -14.52 -10.11 -14.30
CA HIS A 97 -13.72 -11.14 -13.63
C HIS A 97 -14.48 -12.43 -13.34
N SER A 98 -15.76 -12.36 -12.94
CA SER A 98 -16.57 -13.56 -12.67
C SER A 98 -16.78 -14.40 -13.93
N GLU A 99 -17.13 -13.77 -15.06
CA GLU A 99 -17.29 -14.48 -16.34
C GLU A 99 -15.96 -15.06 -16.84
N ALA A 100 -14.85 -14.33 -16.63
CA ALA A 100 -13.53 -14.83 -16.98
C ALA A 100 -13.19 -16.12 -16.23
N ALA A 101 -13.57 -16.22 -14.96
CA ALA A 101 -13.42 -17.43 -14.16
C ALA A 101 -14.38 -18.56 -14.62
N ASP A 102 -15.64 -18.23 -14.94
CA ASP A 102 -16.62 -19.21 -15.44
C ASP A 102 -16.16 -19.85 -16.76
N VAL A 103 -15.58 -19.07 -17.67
CA VAL A 103 -15.00 -19.58 -18.92
C VAL A 103 -13.88 -20.60 -18.64
N MET A 104 -13.00 -20.31 -17.68
CA MET A 104 -11.92 -21.22 -17.32
C MET A 104 -12.42 -22.49 -16.63
N LEU A 105 -13.44 -22.38 -15.78
CA LEU A 105 -14.09 -23.53 -15.14
C LEU A 105 -14.82 -24.43 -16.15
N ALA A 106 -15.38 -23.84 -17.20
CA ALA A 106 -16.13 -24.56 -18.23
C ALA A 106 -15.26 -25.44 -19.14
N MET A 107 -13.93 -25.29 -19.12
CA MET A 107 -13.04 -26.14 -19.93
C MET A 107 -13.11 -27.61 -19.46
N PRO A 108 -13.48 -28.55 -20.36
CA PRO A 108 -13.64 -29.95 -19.99
C PRO A 108 -12.36 -30.58 -19.40
N PRO A 109 -12.48 -31.58 -18.51
CA PRO A 109 -11.34 -32.36 -18.08
C PRO A 109 -10.68 -33.08 -19.26
N GLY A 110 -9.35 -33.03 -19.34
CA GLY A 110 -8.60 -33.67 -20.42
C GLY A 110 -7.14 -33.23 -20.49
N PRO A 111 -6.40 -33.70 -21.51
CA PRO A 111 -4.97 -33.38 -21.69
C PRO A 111 -4.67 -31.88 -21.81
N GLY A 112 -5.64 -31.07 -22.21
CA GLY A 112 -5.53 -29.61 -22.29
C GLY A 112 -5.47 -28.90 -20.93
N ARG A 113 -5.86 -29.56 -19.83
CA ARG A 113 -5.72 -29.02 -18.45
C ARG A 113 -4.29 -29.23 -17.93
N THR A 114 -3.37 -28.49 -18.52
CA THR A 114 -1.97 -28.43 -18.10
C THR A 114 -1.82 -27.73 -16.75
N THR A 115 -0.67 -27.87 -16.10
CA THR A 115 -0.34 -27.11 -14.89
C THR A 115 -0.46 -25.60 -15.10
N GLU A 116 -0.03 -25.10 -16.26
CA GLU A 116 -0.13 -23.69 -16.63
C GLU A 116 -1.59 -23.22 -16.69
N HIS A 117 -2.45 -23.98 -17.37
CA HIS A 117 -3.87 -23.66 -17.43
C HIS A 117 -4.51 -23.65 -16.02
N LEU A 118 -4.19 -24.63 -15.17
CA LEU A 118 -4.72 -24.70 -13.81
C LEU A 118 -4.26 -23.52 -12.93
N LEU A 119 -3.02 -23.05 -13.10
CA LEU A 119 -2.53 -21.84 -12.43
C LEU A 119 -3.23 -20.58 -12.95
N ASN A 120 -3.52 -20.51 -14.24
CA ASN A 120 -4.29 -19.41 -14.83
C ASN A 120 -5.74 -19.43 -14.32
N LEU A 121 -6.36 -20.60 -14.18
CA LEU A 121 -7.69 -20.77 -13.58
C LEU A 121 -7.70 -20.32 -12.12
N ALA A 122 -6.71 -20.73 -11.32
CA ALA A 122 -6.55 -20.27 -9.94
C ALA A 122 -6.47 -18.73 -9.85
N GLN A 123 -5.71 -18.09 -10.74
CA GLN A 123 -5.60 -16.63 -10.80
C GLN A 123 -6.91 -15.95 -11.26
N ALA A 124 -7.63 -16.52 -12.23
CA ALA A 124 -8.93 -15.99 -12.65
C ALA A 124 -9.97 -16.06 -11.53
N LEU A 125 -10.01 -17.18 -10.79
CA LEU A 125 -10.87 -17.34 -9.61
C LEU A 125 -10.51 -16.34 -8.50
N ALA A 126 -9.21 -16.14 -8.24
CA ALA A 126 -8.73 -15.14 -7.30
C ALA A 126 -9.16 -13.71 -7.68
N ARG A 127 -9.03 -13.32 -8.95
CA ARG A 127 -9.49 -12.01 -9.47
C ARG A 127 -11.01 -11.85 -9.38
N ALA A 128 -11.75 -12.94 -9.48
CA ALA A 128 -13.20 -12.98 -9.27
C ALA A 128 -13.61 -13.03 -7.79
N HIS A 129 -12.66 -12.95 -6.85
CA HIS A 129 -12.86 -13.10 -5.40
C HIS A 129 -13.50 -14.45 -4.97
N ARG A 130 -13.38 -15.50 -5.81
CA ARG A 130 -13.89 -16.86 -5.56
C ARG A 130 -12.83 -17.72 -4.84
N TRP A 131 -12.40 -17.26 -3.67
CA TRP A 131 -11.22 -17.79 -2.97
C TRP A 131 -11.30 -19.26 -2.58
N SER A 132 -12.48 -19.76 -2.22
CA SER A 132 -12.69 -21.18 -1.89
C SER A 132 -12.46 -22.10 -3.10
N GLU A 133 -12.79 -21.63 -4.29
CA GLU A 133 -12.69 -22.42 -5.52
C GLU A 133 -11.26 -22.47 -6.05
N VAL A 134 -10.37 -21.54 -5.65
CA VAL A 134 -8.93 -21.56 -5.98
C VAL A 134 -8.25 -22.84 -5.50
N ILE A 135 -8.75 -23.44 -4.42
CA ILE A 135 -8.16 -24.62 -3.78
C ILE A 135 -8.20 -25.84 -4.71
N SER A 136 -9.30 -26.06 -5.43
CA SER A 136 -9.49 -27.25 -6.28
C SER A 136 -8.45 -27.37 -7.41
N PRO A 137 -8.22 -26.36 -8.28
CA PRO A 137 -7.18 -26.44 -9.30
C PRO A 137 -5.77 -26.53 -8.70
N CYS A 138 -5.52 -25.91 -7.53
CA CYS A 138 -4.24 -26.07 -6.83
C CYS A 138 -4.03 -27.53 -6.39
N LEU A 139 -5.04 -28.17 -5.80
CA LEU A 139 -4.97 -29.58 -5.42
C LEU A 139 -4.80 -30.51 -6.62
N GLU A 140 -5.41 -30.20 -7.77
CA GLU A 140 -5.20 -30.96 -9.01
C GLU A 140 -3.73 -30.91 -9.47
N ILE A 141 -3.08 -29.73 -9.37
CA ILE A 141 -1.64 -29.59 -9.63
C ILE A 141 -0.84 -30.40 -8.62
N LEU A 142 -1.15 -30.25 -7.32
CA LEU A 142 -0.41 -30.91 -6.23
C LEU A 142 -0.56 -32.44 -6.22
N GLY A 143 -1.65 -32.96 -6.79
CA GLY A 143 -1.83 -34.41 -7.01
C GLY A 143 -0.86 -34.97 -8.06
N LYS A 144 -0.36 -34.13 -8.99
CA LYS A 144 0.64 -34.50 -9.99
C LYS A 144 2.07 -34.20 -9.51
N ASP A 145 2.26 -33.08 -8.81
CA ASP A 145 3.53 -32.64 -8.24
C ASP A 145 3.30 -31.96 -6.87
N VAL A 146 3.50 -32.72 -5.80
CA VAL A 146 3.27 -32.26 -4.41
C VAL A 146 4.18 -31.09 -4.01
N PHE A 147 5.30 -30.88 -4.72
CA PHE A 147 6.25 -29.80 -4.47
C PHE A 147 6.10 -28.64 -5.45
N ASN A 148 4.96 -28.50 -6.11
CA ASN A 148 4.73 -27.37 -6.99
C ASN A 148 4.61 -26.05 -6.20
N ALA A 149 5.66 -25.24 -6.21
CA ALA A 149 5.72 -23.99 -5.43
C ALA A 149 4.63 -22.97 -5.81
N SER A 150 4.25 -22.89 -7.10
CA SER A 150 3.24 -21.94 -7.56
C SER A 150 1.85 -22.31 -7.05
N ALA A 151 1.49 -23.60 -7.04
CA ALA A 151 0.23 -24.06 -6.49
C ALA A 151 0.13 -23.81 -4.98
N HIS A 152 1.22 -24.06 -4.22
CA HIS A 152 1.27 -23.73 -2.79
C HIS A 152 1.13 -22.23 -2.54
N LEU A 153 1.77 -21.37 -3.34
CA LEU A 153 1.61 -19.92 -3.23
C LEU A 153 0.15 -19.50 -3.45
N GLN A 154 -0.49 -19.96 -4.53
CA GLN A 154 -1.88 -19.61 -4.84
C GLN A 154 -2.85 -20.11 -3.75
N MET A 155 -2.63 -21.32 -3.24
CA MET A 155 -3.40 -21.89 -2.14
C MET A 155 -3.21 -21.08 -0.84
N GLY A 156 -1.98 -20.63 -0.55
CA GLY A 156 -1.69 -19.76 0.59
C GLY A 156 -2.41 -18.41 0.50
N LEU A 157 -2.40 -17.78 -0.67
CA LEU A 157 -3.14 -16.53 -0.92
C LEU A 157 -4.65 -16.73 -0.72
N ALA A 158 -5.21 -17.85 -1.20
CA ALA A 158 -6.61 -18.21 -0.99
C ALA A 158 -6.94 -18.39 0.50
N PHE A 159 -6.15 -19.15 1.26
CA PHE A 159 -6.36 -19.32 2.69
C PHE A 159 -6.27 -18.01 3.46
N HIS A 160 -5.33 -17.13 3.12
CA HIS A 160 -5.23 -15.81 3.72
C HIS A 160 -6.53 -15.01 3.51
N LYS A 161 -7.05 -14.97 2.27
CA LYS A 161 -8.30 -14.26 1.95
C LYS A 161 -9.55 -14.88 2.56
N MET A 162 -9.52 -16.17 2.90
CA MET A 162 -10.58 -16.86 3.64
C MET A 162 -10.47 -16.72 5.17
N GLY A 163 -9.54 -15.91 5.69
CA GLY A 163 -9.36 -15.74 7.13
C GLY A 163 -8.74 -16.97 7.81
N ARG A 164 -7.95 -17.76 7.09
CA ARG A 164 -7.23 -18.94 7.58
C ARG A 164 -5.71 -18.72 7.60
N PRO A 165 -5.19 -17.81 8.45
CA PRO A 165 -3.80 -17.37 8.40
C PRO A 165 -2.79 -18.48 8.71
N ARG A 166 -3.14 -19.44 9.57
CA ARG A 166 -2.26 -20.58 9.88
C ARG A 166 -2.05 -21.49 8.67
N ASP A 167 -3.13 -21.82 7.96
CA ASP A 167 -3.06 -22.64 6.74
C ASP A 167 -2.32 -21.89 5.64
N ALA A 168 -2.53 -20.58 5.53
CA ALA A 168 -1.79 -19.72 4.62
C ALA A 168 -0.28 -19.74 4.89
N ALA A 169 0.14 -19.57 6.15
CA ALA A 169 1.55 -19.60 6.55
C ALA A 169 2.23 -20.93 6.18
N ILE A 170 1.57 -22.07 6.43
CA ILE A 170 2.10 -23.39 6.04
C ILE A 170 2.30 -23.48 4.52
N CYS A 171 1.34 -23.00 3.75
CA CYS A 171 1.43 -22.99 2.29
C CYS A 171 2.57 -22.10 1.79
N PHE A 172 2.74 -20.90 2.36
CA PHE A 172 3.82 -20.00 1.99
C PHE A 172 5.20 -20.54 2.36
N GLU A 173 5.35 -21.15 3.53
CA GLU A 173 6.60 -21.81 3.93
C GLU A 173 6.94 -22.96 2.97
N THR A 174 5.95 -23.79 2.64
CA THR A 174 6.10 -24.89 1.69
C THR A 174 6.47 -24.38 0.29
N ALA A 175 5.81 -23.32 -0.20
CA ALA A 175 6.12 -22.70 -1.48
C ALA A 175 7.56 -22.18 -1.53
N ALA A 176 8.01 -21.49 -0.48
CA ALA A 176 9.36 -20.97 -0.38
C ALA A 176 10.44 -22.07 -0.30
N ALA A 177 10.14 -23.19 0.36
CA ALA A 177 11.04 -24.33 0.46
C ALA A 177 11.11 -25.15 -0.85
N ALA A 178 9.98 -25.27 -1.55
CA ALA A 178 9.87 -26.05 -2.77
C ALA A 178 10.39 -25.33 -4.02
N ASP A 179 10.45 -23.99 -4.00
CA ASP A 179 10.90 -23.21 -5.16
C ASP A 179 12.42 -23.30 -5.39
N LYS A 180 12.79 -24.14 -6.36
CA LYS A 180 14.18 -24.29 -6.86
C LYS A 180 14.56 -23.25 -7.91
N THR A 181 13.57 -22.52 -8.45
CA THR A 181 13.78 -21.57 -9.56
C THR A 181 14.02 -20.14 -9.09
N GLY A 182 13.65 -19.82 -7.85
CA GLY A 182 13.71 -18.48 -7.26
C GLY A 182 12.56 -17.56 -7.66
N ARG A 183 11.66 -17.99 -8.53
CA ARG A 183 10.56 -17.17 -9.09
C ARG A 183 9.41 -16.88 -8.10
N VAL A 184 9.26 -17.72 -7.09
CA VAL A 184 8.15 -17.68 -6.12
C VAL A 184 8.66 -17.43 -4.70
N LYS A 185 9.90 -17.84 -4.40
CA LYS A 185 10.47 -17.84 -3.05
C LYS A 185 10.38 -16.48 -2.35
N ALA A 186 10.78 -15.40 -3.03
CA ALA A 186 10.72 -14.06 -2.44
C ALA A 186 9.28 -13.63 -2.12
N LEU A 187 8.34 -13.90 -3.02
CA LEU A 187 6.92 -13.59 -2.83
C LEU A 187 6.32 -14.42 -1.69
N ALA A 188 6.58 -15.72 -1.65
CA ALA A 188 6.11 -16.61 -0.60
C ALA A 188 6.69 -16.23 0.77
N LEU A 189 7.99 -15.94 0.86
CA LEU A 189 8.61 -15.48 2.11
C LEU A 189 8.06 -14.13 2.56
N SER A 190 7.78 -13.20 1.64
CA SER A 190 7.16 -11.92 1.97
C SER A 190 5.80 -12.12 2.63
N GLN A 191 4.96 -12.99 2.05
CA GLN A 191 3.64 -13.31 2.58
C GLN A 191 3.73 -14.05 3.92
N LEU A 192 4.65 -15.01 4.06
CA LEU A 192 4.89 -15.74 5.30
C LEU A 192 5.29 -14.82 6.45
N VAL A 193 6.31 -13.98 6.22
CA VAL A 193 6.81 -13.02 7.22
C VAL A 193 5.70 -12.06 7.65
N GLU A 194 4.86 -11.63 6.72
CA GLU A 194 3.67 -10.83 7.03
C GLU A 194 2.70 -11.58 7.95
N GLN A 195 2.28 -12.81 7.59
CA GLN A 195 1.35 -13.59 8.41
C GLN A 195 1.87 -13.83 9.83
N LEU A 196 3.15 -14.22 9.97
CA LEU A 196 3.77 -14.47 11.27
C LEU A 196 3.77 -13.21 12.15
N ARG A 197 4.02 -12.05 11.56
CA ARG A 197 4.03 -10.76 12.28
C ARG A 197 2.63 -10.33 12.72
N TYR A 198 1.62 -10.47 11.88
CA TYR A 198 0.23 -10.20 12.29
C TYR A 198 -0.23 -11.12 13.42
N ALA A 199 0.24 -12.37 13.44
CA ALA A 199 -0.06 -13.34 14.48
C ALA A 199 0.82 -13.22 15.73
N ALA A 200 1.85 -12.35 15.75
CA ALA A 200 2.92 -12.36 16.76
C ALA A 200 3.56 -13.76 16.97
N GLU A 201 3.66 -14.56 15.91
CA GLU A 201 4.30 -15.87 15.91
C GLU A 201 5.81 -15.69 15.68
N TRP A 202 6.58 -15.56 16.75
CA TRP A 202 7.94 -15.03 16.68
C TRP A 202 9.06 -16.07 16.63
N ALA A 203 8.77 -17.33 16.96
CA ALA A 203 9.78 -18.40 17.07
C ALA A 203 10.69 -18.50 15.83
N ASP A 204 10.08 -18.52 14.64
CA ASP A 204 10.80 -18.64 13.36
C ASP A 204 10.89 -17.34 12.56
N LEU A 205 10.28 -16.26 13.06
CA LEU A 205 10.21 -14.99 12.33
C LEU A 205 11.59 -14.41 11.97
N PRO A 206 12.61 -14.40 12.85
CA PRO A 206 13.95 -13.93 12.48
C PRO A 206 14.58 -14.75 11.35
N ARG A 207 14.43 -16.08 11.39
CA ARG A 207 14.94 -17.00 10.36
C ARG A 207 14.28 -16.72 9.01
N HIS A 208 12.96 -16.59 8.97
CA HIS A 208 12.22 -16.29 7.74
C HIS A 208 12.48 -14.88 7.21
N THR A 209 12.65 -13.90 8.10
CA THR A 209 12.99 -12.52 7.72
C THR A 209 14.39 -12.47 7.07
N ALA A 210 15.37 -13.16 7.66
CA ALA A 210 16.71 -13.27 7.07
C ALA A 210 16.65 -13.98 5.69
N ALA A 211 15.90 -15.07 5.58
CA ALA A 211 15.69 -15.77 4.32
C ALA A 211 15.01 -14.88 3.25
N LEU A 212 14.02 -14.06 3.66
CA LEU A 212 13.38 -13.08 2.79
C LEU A 212 14.40 -12.08 2.26
N LEU A 213 15.17 -11.44 3.14
CA LEU A 213 16.17 -10.44 2.73
C LEU A 213 17.22 -11.02 1.76
N THR A 214 17.65 -12.27 1.97
CA THR A 214 18.52 -12.97 1.01
C THR A 214 17.80 -13.21 -0.31
N ALA A 215 16.58 -13.76 -0.29
CA ALA A 215 15.80 -13.99 -1.50
C ALA A 215 15.54 -12.70 -2.30
N LEU A 216 15.31 -11.57 -1.61
CA LEU A 216 15.14 -10.26 -2.26
C LEU A 216 16.40 -9.77 -2.98
N ARG A 217 17.59 -10.09 -2.47
CA ARG A 217 18.87 -9.74 -3.11
C ARG A 217 19.15 -10.62 -4.32
N ASP A 218 18.86 -11.91 -4.19
CA ASP A 218 19.20 -12.92 -5.20
C ASP A 218 18.18 -12.98 -6.37
N SER A 219 16.96 -12.46 -6.17
CA SER A 219 15.90 -12.49 -7.17
C SER A 219 16.14 -11.51 -8.32
N ASP A 220 15.71 -11.91 -9.52
CA ASP A 220 15.67 -11.05 -10.69
C ASP A 220 14.59 -9.96 -10.57
N ASP A 221 14.72 -8.92 -11.42
CA ASP A 221 13.82 -7.78 -11.42
C ASP A 221 12.36 -8.15 -11.79
N THR A 222 12.14 -9.21 -12.56
CA THR A 222 10.79 -9.67 -12.95
C THR A 222 10.04 -10.28 -11.77
N THR A 223 10.77 -11.02 -10.93
CA THR A 223 10.27 -11.60 -9.68
C THR A 223 9.99 -10.50 -8.67
N LEU A 224 10.95 -9.57 -8.48
CA LEU A 224 10.80 -8.49 -7.51
C LEU A 224 9.69 -7.49 -7.89
N ALA A 225 9.43 -7.28 -9.18
CA ALA A 225 8.34 -6.40 -9.64
C ALA A 225 6.93 -6.88 -9.22
N GLN A 226 6.79 -8.15 -8.80
CA GLN A 226 5.52 -8.71 -8.34
C GLN A 226 5.28 -8.47 -6.84
N LEU A 227 6.29 -8.03 -6.09
CA LEU A 227 6.17 -7.74 -4.66
C LEU A 227 5.43 -6.43 -4.40
N VAL A 228 4.82 -6.35 -3.22
CA VAL A 228 4.29 -5.12 -2.65
C VAL A 228 5.34 -4.53 -1.71
N ALA A 229 5.63 -3.23 -1.80
CA ALA A 229 6.69 -2.62 -0.98
C ALA A 229 6.26 -2.37 0.48
N PHE A 230 4.97 -2.19 0.76
CA PHE A 230 4.49 -1.82 2.10
C PHE A 230 4.91 -2.77 3.24
N PRO A 231 4.81 -4.12 3.11
CA PRO A 231 5.22 -5.03 4.19
C PRO A 231 6.70 -4.88 4.58
N LEU A 232 7.55 -4.41 3.65
CA LEU A 232 8.99 -4.24 3.88
C LEU A 232 9.32 -3.11 4.83
N LEU A 233 8.42 -2.11 4.96
CA LEU A 233 8.59 -0.97 5.87
C LEU A 233 8.68 -1.37 7.34
N SER A 234 8.25 -2.59 7.65
CA SER A 234 8.03 -3.06 9.02
C SER A 234 8.89 -4.25 9.41
N ILE A 235 9.89 -4.55 8.57
CA ILE A 235 11.05 -5.38 8.91
C ILE A 235 12.31 -4.52 8.76
N ASP A 236 13.46 -5.00 9.24
CA ASP A 236 14.75 -4.32 9.08
C ASP A 236 15.29 -4.49 7.65
N CYS A 237 14.54 -3.95 6.69
CA CYS A 237 14.89 -3.96 5.27
C CYS A 237 15.72 -2.71 4.94
N PRO A 238 16.93 -2.85 4.38
CA PRO A 238 17.75 -1.72 3.97
C PRO A 238 17.02 -0.73 3.05
N PRO A 239 17.19 0.59 3.23
CA PRO A 239 16.48 1.60 2.42
C PRO A 239 16.67 1.48 0.91
N ASP A 240 17.87 1.08 0.45
CA ASP A 240 18.17 0.84 -0.96
C ASP A 240 17.35 -0.32 -1.56
N LEU A 241 17.15 -1.37 -0.76
CA LEU A 241 16.32 -2.51 -1.16
C LEU A 241 14.83 -2.14 -1.17
N GLN A 242 14.36 -1.35 -0.20
CA GLN A 242 13.00 -0.78 -0.21
C GLN A 242 12.79 0.04 -1.49
N ARG A 243 13.72 0.94 -1.83
CA ARG A 243 13.69 1.76 -3.05
C ARG A 243 13.67 0.90 -4.32
N ARG A 244 14.52 -0.12 -4.40
CA ARG A 244 14.58 -1.02 -5.56
C ARG A 244 13.24 -1.71 -5.80
N ILE A 245 12.65 -2.29 -4.76
CA ILE A 245 11.39 -3.04 -4.87
C ILE A 245 10.24 -2.08 -5.17
N ALA A 246 10.19 -0.93 -4.51
CA ALA A 246 9.22 0.12 -4.81
C ALA A 246 9.28 0.52 -6.29
N ARG A 247 10.48 0.78 -6.83
CA ARG A 247 10.68 1.14 -8.25
C ARG A 247 10.20 0.06 -9.21
N LEU A 248 10.56 -1.19 -8.97
CA LEU A 248 10.19 -2.30 -9.85
C LEU A 248 8.68 -2.55 -9.85
N SER A 249 8.05 -2.51 -8.67
CA SER A 249 6.60 -2.63 -8.53
C SER A 249 5.86 -1.49 -9.24
N THR A 250 6.33 -0.25 -9.05
CA THR A 250 5.78 0.94 -9.72
C THR A 250 5.92 0.87 -11.23
N ASN A 251 7.08 0.50 -11.75
CA ASN A 251 7.30 0.36 -13.20
C ASN A 251 6.36 -0.71 -13.80
N ARG A 252 6.11 -1.81 -13.08
CA ARG A 252 5.15 -2.83 -13.52
C ARG A 252 3.72 -2.30 -13.54
N MET A 253 3.32 -1.53 -12.53
CA MET A 253 1.98 -0.93 -12.46
C MET A 253 1.77 0.14 -13.55
N ALA A 254 2.83 0.82 -13.96
CA ALA A 254 2.79 1.92 -14.92
C ALA A 254 3.08 1.50 -16.39
N ALA A 255 3.43 0.23 -16.65
CA ALA A 255 4.05 -0.21 -17.90
C ALA A 255 3.24 0.09 -19.17
N ASP A 256 1.91 0.06 -19.09
CA ASP A 256 1.00 0.19 -20.24
C ASP A 256 0.27 1.56 -20.29
N ILE A 257 0.74 2.55 -19.53
CA ILE A 257 0.11 3.87 -19.43
C ILE A 257 0.96 4.90 -20.18
N GLU A 258 0.37 5.50 -21.21
CA GLU A 258 1.02 6.53 -22.02
C GLU A 258 0.83 7.94 -21.43
N PRO A 259 1.85 8.81 -21.51
CA PRO A 259 1.71 10.24 -21.20
C PRO A 259 0.62 10.92 -22.01
N LEU A 260 -0.16 11.77 -21.34
CA LEU A 260 -1.08 12.69 -21.99
C LEU A 260 -0.29 13.79 -22.74
N PRO A 261 -0.82 14.33 -23.85
CA PRO A 261 -0.15 15.43 -24.56
C PRO A 261 0.05 16.63 -23.64
N PRO A 262 1.03 17.52 -23.81
CA PRO A 262 1.17 18.71 -22.97
C PRO A 262 -0.08 19.61 -22.95
N ARG A 263 -0.36 20.27 -21.83
CA ARG A 263 -1.49 21.21 -21.64
C ARG A 263 -0.99 22.65 -21.84
N PRO A 264 -1.77 23.56 -22.48
CA PRO A 264 -1.46 24.99 -22.47
C PRO A 264 -1.42 25.55 -21.04
N PRO A 265 -0.54 26.54 -20.74
CA PRO A 265 -0.53 27.20 -19.45
C PRO A 265 -1.90 27.79 -19.10
N ARG A 266 -2.29 27.68 -17.82
CA ARG A 266 -3.51 28.33 -17.31
C ARG A 266 -3.26 29.83 -17.13
N ALA A 267 -4.32 30.64 -17.23
CA ALA A 267 -4.26 32.04 -16.83
C ALA A 267 -3.83 32.18 -15.35
N PRO A 268 -3.12 33.27 -14.99
CA PRO A 268 -2.71 33.53 -13.61
C PRO A 268 -3.89 33.48 -12.62
N GLY A 269 -3.63 33.00 -11.41
CA GLY A 269 -4.61 32.91 -10.33
C GLY A 269 -4.15 31.95 -9.23
N PRO A 270 -5.01 31.65 -8.24
CA PRO A 270 -4.70 30.69 -7.18
C PRO A 270 -4.27 29.34 -7.76
N LEU A 271 -3.30 28.66 -7.15
CA LEU A 271 -2.83 27.34 -7.59
C LEU A 271 -3.96 26.31 -7.46
N ARG A 272 -4.19 25.52 -8.51
CA ARG A 272 -5.13 24.39 -8.43
C ARG A 272 -4.42 23.16 -7.90
N ILE A 273 -4.79 22.71 -6.71
CA ILE A 273 -4.19 21.57 -6.03
C ILE A 273 -5.18 20.41 -6.02
N GLY A 274 -4.80 19.29 -6.63
CA GLY A 274 -5.61 18.08 -6.71
C GLY A 274 -5.12 17.01 -5.74
N TYR A 275 -5.91 16.61 -4.76
CA TYR A 275 -5.57 15.52 -3.84
C TYR A 275 -6.24 14.22 -4.29
N LEU A 276 -5.44 13.18 -4.51
CA LEU A 276 -5.90 11.85 -4.94
C LEU A 276 -5.85 10.86 -3.77
N SER A 277 -7.00 10.27 -3.41
CA SER A 277 -7.04 9.31 -2.31
C SER A 277 -8.24 8.34 -2.33
N SER A 278 -8.02 7.12 -1.83
CA SER A 278 -9.06 6.18 -1.40
C SER A 278 -9.47 6.37 0.06
N ASP A 279 -8.95 7.38 0.75
CA ASP A 279 -9.03 7.46 2.21
C ASP A 279 -9.83 8.68 2.71
N PHE A 280 -10.66 9.28 1.85
CA PHE A 280 -11.56 10.40 2.18
C PHE A 280 -12.86 9.93 2.86
N HIS A 281 -12.69 9.17 3.94
CA HIS A 281 -13.73 8.65 4.82
C HIS A 281 -13.16 8.60 6.25
N SER A 282 -13.80 7.90 7.20
CA SER A 282 -13.27 7.76 8.57
C SER A 282 -11.96 6.92 8.64
N HIS A 283 -10.87 7.46 8.11
CA HIS A 283 -9.55 6.85 7.97
C HIS A 283 -8.43 7.77 8.48
N ALA A 284 -7.27 7.20 8.81
CA ALA A 284 -6.11 7.92 9.34
C ALA A 284 -5.70 9.13 8.47
N THR A 285 -5.62 8.97 7.15
CA THR A 285 -5.29 10.06 6.20
C THR A 285 -6.23 11.25 6.36
N ALA A 286 -7.54 11.02 6.38
CA ALA A 286 -8.53 12.08 6.54
C ALA A 286 -8.43 12.79 7.91
N LEU A 287 -8.24 12.02 8.99
CA LEU A 287 -8.07 12.53 10.36
C LEU A 287 -6.84 13.44 10.51
N LEU A 288 -5.83 13.26 9.67
CA LEU A 288 -4.60 14.06 9.69
C LEU A 288 -4.74 15.34 8.86
N ILE A 289 -5.33 15.28 7.67
CA ILE A 289 -5.29 16.41 6.72
C ILE A 289 -6.48 17.37 6.81
N VAL A 290 -7.61 16.96 7.39
CA VAL A 290 -8.87 17.69 7.21
C VAL A 290 -8.78 19.15 7.64
N GLU A 291 -8.14 19.45 8.77
CA GLU A 291 -8.00 20.82 9.27
C GLU A 291 -7.04 21.65 8.41
N MET A 292 -5.97 21.05 7.90
CA MET A 292 -5.07 21.73 6.95
C MET A 292 -5.83 22.13 5.67
N LEU A 293 -6.71 21.26 5.16
CA LEU A 293 -7.56 21.59 4.02
C LEU A 293 -8.59 22.67 4.35
N GLU A 294 -9.14 22.69 5.57
CA GLU A 294 -10.06 23.74 6.06
C GLU A 294 -9.38 25.12 6.13
N HIS A 295 -8.05 25.16 6.29
CA HIS A 295 -7.26 26.39 6.45
C HIS A 295 -6.55 26.87 5.19
N HIS A 296 -6.70 26.19 4.05
CA HIS A 296 -6.17 26.71 2.80
C HIS A 296 -6.75 28.09 2.47
N ASP A 297 -5.87 29.04 2.13
CA ASP A 297 -6.26 30.38 1.69
C ASP A 297 -6.80 30.31 0.26
N PRO A 298 -8.11 30.55 0.03
CA PRO A 298 -8.72 30.45 -1.29
C PRO A 298 -8.18 31.49 -2.29
N SER A 299 -7.49 32.55 -1.83
CA SER A 299 -6.80 33.51 -2.70
C SER A 299 -5.48 32.96 -3.25
N ARG A 300 -4.92 31.91 -2.63
CA ARG A 300 -3.65 31.28 -3.00
C ARG A 300 -3.83 29.88 -3.58
N VAL A 301 -4.80 29.12 -3.08
CA VAL A 301 -5.03 27.71 -3.42
C VAL A 301 -6.51 27.42 -3.69
N GLU A 302 -6.78 26.70 -4.78
CA GLU A 302 -8.07 26.06 -5.07
C GLU A 302 -7.95 24.55 -4.85
N VAL A 303 -8.71 24.00 -3.91
CA VAL A 303 -8.66 22.58 -3.53
C VAL A 303 -9.61 21.72 -4.37
N PHE A 304 -9.06 20.67 -4.99
CA PHE A 304 -9.80 19.63 -5.70
C PHE A 304 -9.55 18.28 -5.01
N LEU A 305 -10.61 17.55 -4.69
CA LEU A 305 -10.51 16.22 -4.07
C LEU A 305 -10.98 15.14 -5.05
N TYR A 306 -10.08 14.26 -5.45
CA TYR A 306 -10.35 13.09 -6.29
C TYR A 306 -10.49 11.85 -5.41
N CYS A 307 -11.74 11.54 -5.07
CA CYS A 307 -12.13 10.53 -4.11
C CYS A 307 -12.43 9.20 -4.79
N HIS A 308 -11.64 8.17 -4.48
CA HIS A 308 -11.98 6.78 -4.82
C HIS A 308 -12.19 5.90 -3.58
N SER A 309 -12.62 6.53 -2.47
CA SER A 309 -13.02 5.86 -1.24
C SER A 309 -14.50 5.47 -1.25
N GLU A 310 -14.89 4.58 -0.35
CA GLU A 310 -16.30 4.40 0.00
C GLU A 310 -16.96 5.73 0.40
N GLN A 311 -18.25 5.87 0.07
CA GLN A 311 -19.06 7.03 0.41
C GLN A 311 -19.88 6.70 1.65
N ASP A 312 -19.24 6.79 2.81
CA ASP A 312 -19.81 6.40 4.10
C ASP A 312 -20.76 7.44 4.69
N GLY A 313 -20.81 8.66 4.12
CA GLY A 313 -21.64 9.75 4.62
C GLY A 313 -21.22 10.29 5.99
N SER A 314 -20.04 9.88 6.48
CA SER A 314 -19.53 10.24 7.80
C SER A 314 -19.35 11.74 7.97
N ALA A 315 -19.36 12.21 9.22
CA ALA A 315 -19.04 13.60 9.54
C ALA A 315 -17.66 14.03 9.00
N MET A 316 -16.69 13.12 8.97
CA MET A 316 -15.37 13.36 8.38
C MET A 316 -15.48 13.61 6.87
N GLN A 317 -16.20 12.76 6.14
CA GLN A 317 -16.39 12.93 4.70
C GLN A 317 -17.15 14.23 4.38
N GLN A 318 -18.11 14.63 5.22
CA GLN A 318 -18.81 15.92 5.08
C GLN A 318 -17.86 17.10 5.28
N ARG A 319 -16.97 17.07 6.28
CA ARG A 319 -15.94 18.09 6.47
C ARG A 319 -15.03 18.19 5.24
N LEU A 320 -14.51 17.07 4.75
CA LEU A 320 -13.66 17.04 3.55
C LEU A 320 -14.38 17.59 2.31
N ARG A 321 -15.66 17.26 2.11
CA ARG A 321 -16.45 17.82 1.00
C ARG A 321 -16.58 19.34 1.09
N ALA A 322 -16.67 19.89 2.29
CA ALA A 322 -16.81 21.32 2.52
C ALA A 322 -15.51 22.11 2.28
N THR A 323 -14.34 21.47 2.33
CA THR A 323 -13.05 22.15 2.04
C THR A 323 -12.79 22.30 0.55
N ALA A 324 -13.40 21.44 -0.27
CA ALA A 324 -13.09 21.35 -1.68
C ALA A 324 -13.86 22.40 -2.48
N LYS A 325 -13.16 23.11 -3.37
CA LYS A 325 -13.80 23.81 -4.49
C LYS A 325 -14.54 22.81 -5.38
N CYS A 326 -13.97 21.62 -5.56
CA CYS A 326 -14.57 20.52 -6.31
C CYS A 326 -14.28 19.18 -5.62
N PHE A 327 -15.33 18.46 -5.23
CA PHE A 327 -15.23 17.06 -4.78
C PHE A 327 -15.69 16.13 -5.89
N ARG A 328 -14.78 15.29 -6.39
CA ARG A 328 -15.02 14.32 -7.48
C ARG A 328 -15.08 12.91 -6.90
N ASP A 329 -16.23 12.24 -6.95
CA ASP A 329 -16.29 10.78 -6.79
C ASP A 329 -15.83 10.13 -8.10
N VAL A 330 -14.70 9.42 -8.07
CA VAL A 330 -14.05 8.86 -9.26
C VAL A 330 -13.94 7.34 -9.24
N ARG A 331 -14.70 6.67 -8.34
CA ARG A 331 -14.72 5.20 -8.25
C ARG A 331 -15.20 4.52 -9.53
N HIS A 332 -16.08 5.18 -10.26
CA HIS A 332 -16.67 4.68 -11.50
C HIS A 332 -15.80 4.91 -12.74
N LEU A 333 -14.70 5.67 -12.62
CA LEU A 333 -13.81 6.01 -13.73
C LEU A 333 -12.61 5.07 -13.77
N GLY A 334 -12.25 4.62 -14.97
CA GLY A 334 -10.96 3.98 -15.22
C GLY A 334 -9.80 4.97 -15.09
N ASP A 335 -8.57 4.49 -14.96
CA ASP A 335 -7.39 5.35 -14.72
C ASP A 335 -7.13 6.34 -15.86
N ALA A 336 -7.37 5.96 -17.12
CA ALA A 336 -7.23 6.85 -18.26
C ALA A 336 -8.27 8.00 -18.24
N GLU A 337 -9.51 7.71 -17.83
CA GLU A 337 -10.58 8.70 -17.72
C GLU A 337 -10.32 9.64 -16.54
N LEU A 338 -9.83 9.11 -15.41
CA LEU A 338 -9.44 9.90 -14.26
C LEU A 338 -8.25 10.83 -14.58
N ALA A 339 -7.21 10.33 -15.26
CA ALA A 339 -6.09 11.17 -15.68
C ALA A 339 -6.56 12.31 -16.59
N LYS A 340 -7.45 12.03 -17.54
CA LYS A 340 -8.06 13.06 -18.39
C LYS A 340 -8.87 14.07 -17.57
N LEU A 341 -9.68 13.62 -16.60
CA LEU A 341 -10.44 14.50 -15.73
C LEU A 341 -9.53 15.46 -14.92
N ILE A 342 -8.46 14.94 -14.30
CA ILE A 342 -7.47 15.75 -13.56
C ILE A 342 -6.83 16.80 -14.49
N ARG A 343 -6.50 16.40 -15.71
CA ARG A 343 -5.95 17.30 -16.73
C ARG A 343 -6.95 18.39 -17.12
N ASP A 344 -8.20 18.01 -17.41
CA ASP A 344 -9.26 18.91 -17.90
C ASP A 344 -9.71 19.90 -16.80
N ASP A 345 -9.61 19.50 -15.53
CA ASP A 345 -9.76 20.40 -14.36
C ASP A 345 -8.61 21.43 -14.26
N GLY A 346 -7.54 21.26 -15.04
CA GLY A 346 -6.42 22.20 -15.10
C GLY A 346 -5.60 22.23 -13.81
N ILE A 347 -5.45 21.08 -13.16
CA ILE A 347 -4.67 20.93 -11.92
C ILE A 347 -3.20 21.31 -12.17
N ASP A 348 -2.67 22.19 -11.32
CA ASP A 348 -1.30 22.69 -11.38
C ASP A 348 -0.37 21.77 -10.60
N ILE A 349 -0.79 21.34 -9.40
CA ILE A 349 -0.07 20.34 -8.59
C ILE A 349 -1.04 19.24 -8.20
N VAL A 350 -0.71 17.99 -8.53
CA VAL A 350 -1.44 16.82 -8.03
C VAL A 350 -0.67 16.18 -6.88
N ILE A 351 -1.37 15.88 -5.79
CA ILE A 351 -0.82 15.30 -4.57
C ILE A 351 -1.42 13.92 -4.40
N ASP A 352 -0.58 12.90 -4.51
CA ASP A 352 -0.90 11.53 -4.17
C ASP A 352 -0.83 11.33 -2.65
N LEU A 353 -1.96 10.93 -2.07
CA LEU A 353 -2.09 10.63 -0.64
C LEU A 353 -2.09 9.13 -0.35
N LYS A 354 -1.66 8.28 -1.29
CA LYS A 354 -1.68 6.83 -1.14
C LYS A 354 -0.31 6.18 -1.20
N GLY A 355 0.51 6.51 -2.19
CA GLY A 355 1.75 5.80 -2.51
C GLY A 355 1.52 4.30 -2.66
N GLN A 356 2.42 3.45 -2.15
CA GLN A 356 2.29 1.99 -2.26
C GLN A 356 1.42 1.35 -1.17
N THR A 357 0.22 1.90 -0.93
CA THR A 357 -0.77 1.33 0.00
C THR A 357 -1.93 0.66 -0.75
N THR A 358 -2.82 -0.01 -0.01
CA THR A 358 -4.03 -0.66 -0.57
C THR A 358 -4.90 0.34 -1.34
N ASP A 359 -5.48 -0.13 -2.45
CA ASP A 359 -6.35 0.62 -3.37
C ASP A 359 -5.70 1.85 -4.01
N THR A 360 -4.37 1.88 -4.07
CA THR A 360 -3.65 3.00 -4.67
C THR A 360 -3.88 3.12 -6.18
N ARG A 361 -3.99 4.38 -6.63
CA ARG A 361 -4.12 4.73 -8.05
C ARG A 361 -3.00 5.65 -8.55
N PHE A 362 -1.98 5.91 -7.73
CA PHE A 362 -0.89 6.85 -8.06
C PHE A 362 -0.14 6.51 -9.36
N HIS A 363 -0.10 5.25 -9.76
CA HIS A 363 0.52 4.80 -10.99
C HIS A 363 -0.08 5.46 -12.24
N LEU A 364 -1.34 5.91 -12.20
CA LEU A 364 -1.94 6.70 -13.30
C LEU A 364 -1.19 8.01 -13.56
N LEU A 365 -0.47 8.55 -12.56
CA LEU A 365 0.26 9.81 -12.67
C LEU A 365 1.47 9.71 -13.61
N VAL A 366 1.87 8.51 -14.05
CA VAL A 366 2.81 8.37 -15.18
C VAL A 366 2.28 9.02 -16.46
N SER A 367 0.95 9.13 -16.60
CA SER A 367 0.30 9.85 -17.70
C SER A 367 0.47 11.37 -17.63
N ARG A 368 1.08 11.90 -16.55
CA ARG A 368 1.35 13.32 -16.31
C ARG A 368 0.12 14.24 -16.49
N PRO A 369 -1.00 13.98 -15.78
CA PRO A 369 -2.19 14.82 -15.88
C PRO A 369 -2.00 16.23 -15.29
N ALA A 370 -1.03 16.39 -14.37
CA ALA A 370 -0.60 17.69 -13.84
C ALA A 370 0.91 17.89 -14.05
N PRO A 371 1.38 19.14 -14.21
CA PRO A 371 2.79 19.43 -14.46
C PRO A 371 3.71 19.23 -13.25
N VAL A 372 3.18 19.29 -12.03
CA VAL A 372 3.91 18.95 -10.79
C VAL A 372 3.13 17.87 -10.05
N GLN A 373 3.81 16.80 -9.64
CA GLN A 373 3.20 15.64 -8.99
C GLN A 373 3.96 15.31 -7.71
N VAL A 374 3.24 15.15 -6.60
CA VAL A 374 3.83 15.11 -5.26
C VAL A 374 3.31 13.88 -4.51
N SER A 375 4.19 13.12 -3.87
CA SER A 375 3.83 12.13 -2.85
C SER A 375 3.76 12.81 -1.49
N PHE A 376 2.68 12.59 -0.75
CA PHE A 376 2.53 13.15 0.59
C PHE A 376 1.74 12.21 1.51
N LEU A 377 2.26 12.06 2.74
CA LEU A 377 1.57 11.53 3.92
C LEU A 377 1.21 10.03 3.91
N GLY A 378 0.50 9.54 2.91
CA GLY A 378 -0.13 8.21 2.96
C GLY A 378 0.82 7.03 2.98
N TYR A 379 1.97 7.14 2.29
CA TYR A 379 3.00 6.10 2.26
C TYR A 379 4.30 6.63 2.87
N PRO A 380 4.81 6.02 3.96
CA PRO A 380 5.96 6.53 4.69
C PRO A 380 7.28 6.03 4.09
N GLY A 381 7.53 6.38 2.82
CA GLY A 381 8.72 5.98 2.08
C GLY A 381 8.67 6.43 0.62
N THR A 382 9.72 6.09 -0.14
CA THR A 382 9.78 6.32 -1.59
C THR A 382 8.75 5.47 -2.34
N CYS A 383 8.02 6.07 -3.28
CA CYS A 383 7.15 5.29 -4.18
C CYS A 383 7.96 4.61 -5.29
N GLY A 384 9.26 4.90 -5.43
CA GLY A 384 10.08 4.38 -6.52
C GLY A 384 9.66 4.93 -7.89
N ALA A 385 8.93 6.05 -7.91
CA ALA A 385 8.24 6.57 -9.07
C ALA A 385 8.98 7.76 -9.67
N ASN A 386 9.58 7.58 -10.85
CA ASN A 386 10.27 8.68 -11.56
C ASN A 386 9.30 9.75 -12.10
N PHE A 387 7.99 9.51 -12.04
CA PHE A 387 6.97 10.48 -12.43
C PHE A 387 6.43 11.30 -11.26
N LEU A 388 6.76 10.98 -10.00
CA LEU A 388 6.50 11.84 -8.85
C LEU A 388 7.71 12.77 -8.67
N ASP A 389 7.48 14.08 -8.79
CA ASP A 389 8.53 15.09 -8.75
C ASP A 389 9.08 15.27 -7.34
N TYR A 390 8.18 15.25 -6.33
CA TYR A 390 8.55 15.52 -4.94
C TYR A 390 7.94 14.51 -3.96
N ILE A 391 8.65 14.29 -2.85
CA ILE A 391 8.10 13.69 -1.63
C ILE A 391 8.14 14.73 -0.51
N VAL A 392 7.00 14.96 0.14
CA VAL A 392 6.93 15.89 1.27
C VAL A 392 7.37 15.19 2.56
N GLY A 393 8.35 15.78 3.22
CA GLY A 393 8.89 15.33 4.51
C GLY A 393 9.26 16.51 5.40
N ASP A 394 10.20 16.31 6.31
CA ASP A 394 10.78 17.35 7.17
C ASP A 394 12.27 17.02 7.45
N PRO A 395 13.03 17.91 8.12
CA PRO A 395 14.44 17.67 8.40
C PRO A 395 14.75 16.41 9.21
N ILE A 396 13.79 15.91 10.00
CA ILE A 396 13.96 14.72 10.85
C ILE A 396 13.58 13.45 10.09
N VAL A 397 12.43 13.42 9.43
CA VAL A 397 11.94 12.21 8.74
C VAL A 397 12.67 11.96 7.42
N THR A 398 13.07 13.04 6.74
CA THR A 398 13.74 13.00 5.44
C THR A 398 15.02 13.85 5.47
N PRO A 399 16.03 13.49 6.29
CA PRO A 399 17.28 14.22 6.30
C PRO A 399 17.97 14.09 4.93
N LEU A 400 18.55 15.19 4.44
CA LEU A 400 18.98 15.29 3.04
C LEU A 400 20.20 14.40 2.71
N ASP A 401 20.97 13.98 3.71
CA ASP A 401 22.02 12.97 3.58
C ASP A 401 21.48 11.57 3.21
N THR A 402 20.17 11.34 3.37
CA THR A 402 19.47 10.12 2.94
C THR A 402 18.74 10.25 1.60
N ALA A 403 18.93 11.36 0.88
CA ALA A 403 18.25 11.65 -0.38
C ALA A 403 18.39 10.53 -1.44
N ASP A 404 19.52 9.82 -1.44
CA ASP A 404 19.79 8.70 -2.35
C ASP A 404 18.86 7.50 -2.13
N HIS A 405 18.10 7.45 -1.04
CA HIS A 405 17.08 6.42 -0.81
C HIS A 405 15.71 6.76 -1.42
N TYR A 406 15.56 7.94 -2.05
CA TYR A 406 14.31 8.40 -2.65
C TYR A 406 14.43 8.52 -4.18
N SER A 407 13.35 8.23 -4.90
CA SER A 407 13.27 8.55 -6.34
C SER A 407 12.88 10.01 -6.57
N GLU A 408 12.01 10.49 -5.71
CA GLU A 408 11.44 11.82 -5.67
C GLU A 408 12.43 12.80 -5.04
N ARG A 409 12.27 14.09 -5.36
CA ARG A 409 13.03 15.13 -4.66
C ARG A 409 12.39 15.43 -3.32
N ILE A 410 13.19 15.37 -2.26
CA ILE A 410 12.73 15.70 -0.91
C ILE A 410 12.34 17.18 -0.85
N ALA A 411 11.11 17.45 -0.40
CA ALA A 411 10.59 18.78 -0.10
C ALA A 411 10.20 18.86 1.39
N GLN A 412 10.95 19.63 2.18
CA GLN A 412 10.85 19.63 3.63
C GLN A 412 9.91 20.75 4.13
N MET A 413 8.93 20.35 4.93
CA MET A 413 8.18 21.22 5.84
C MET A 413 9.11 21.76 6.94
N PRO A 414 8.86 22.97 7.47
CA PRO A 414 9.79 23.61 8.41
C PRO A 414 9.83 22.99 9.82
N VAL A 415 8.74 22.36 10.27
CA VAL A 415 8.65 21.78 11.64
C VAL A 415 8.39 20.29 11.59
N CYS A 416 7.26 19.88 11.01
CA CYS A 416 6.87 18.49 10.89
C CYS A 416 6.16 18.29 9.55
N TYR A 417 6.34 17.13 8.93
CA TYR A 417 5.64 16.79 7.69
C TYR A 417 4.17 16.41 7.94
N GLN A 418 3.81 15.96 9.14
CA GLN A 418 2.50 15.40 9.43
C GLN A 418 1.53 16.49 9.92
N PRO A 419 0.43 16.79 9.19
CA PRO A 419 -0.63 17.64 9.70
C PRO A 419 -1.48 16.88 10.72
N ASN A 420 -2.19 17.63 11.55
CA ASN A 420 -3.18 17.09 12.48
C ASN A 420 -4.47 17.89 12.46
N ASP A 421 -5.49 17.38 13.15
CA ASP A 421 -6.77 18.03 13.35
C ASP A 421 -6.93 18.40 14.83
N SER A 422 -6.75 19.68 15.14
CA SER A 422 -6.92 20.27 16.47
C SER A 422 -8.39 20.31 16.92
N ARG A 423 -9.32 20.04 16.01
CA ARG A 423 -10.76 19.94 16.29
C ARG A 423 -11.21 18.54 16.67
N ARG A 424 -10.27 17.57 16.74
CA ARG A 424 -10.55 16.22 17.22
C ARG A 424 -11.16 16.28 18.61
N ILE A 425 -12.25 15.54 18.78
CA ILE A 425 -12.88 15.39 20.09
C ILE A 425 -11.91 14.74 21.07
N LEU A 426 -11.86 15.29 22.28
CA LEU A 426 -11.15 14.69 23.42
C LEU A 426 -12.14 14.57 24.58
N PRO A 427 -12.92 13.48 24.64
CA PRO A 427 -13.86 13.27 25.74
C PRO A 427 -13.13 13.12 27.09
N PRO A 428 -13.82 13.34 28.22
CA PRO A 428 -13.26 13.06 29.53
C PRO A 428 -12.72 11.62 29.62
N ALA A 429 -11.56 11.46 30.25
CA ALA A 429 -10.97 10.15 30.46
C ALA A 429 -11.85 9.30 31.38
N PRO A 430 -12.06 8.00 31.09
CA PRO A 430 -12.58 7.08 32.08
C PRO A 430 -11.55 6.88 33.21
N THR A 431 -11.98 6.28 34.31
CA THR A 431 -11.08 5.80 35.35
C THR A 431 -10.29 4.59 34.88
N ARG A 432 -9.11 4.35 35.49
CA ARG A 432 -8.33 3.15 35.19
C ARG A 432 -9.07 1.88 35.59
N ALA A 433 -9.79 1.90 36.70
CA ALA A 433 -10.63 0.80 37.16
C ALA A 433 -11.70 0.39 36.12
N GLU A 434 -12.37 1.36 35.47
CA GLU A 434 -13.33 1.08 34.38
C GLU A 434 -12.68 0.40 33.16
N LEU A 435 -11.38 0.61 32.97
CA LEU A 435 -10.57 -0.03 31.92
C LEU A 435 -9.89 -1.32 32.37
N GLY A 436 -10.11 -1.76 33.61
CA GLY A 436 -9.45 -2.91 34.21
C GLY A 436 -7.95 -2.70 34.48
N LEU A 437 -7.48 -1.45 34.54
CA LEU A 437 -6.10 -1.09 34.83
C LEU A 437 -5.91 -0.79 36.33
N PRO A 438 -4.73 -1.07 36.90
CA PRO A 438 -4.41 -0.69 38.27
C PRO A 438 -4.20 0.82 38.44
N ASP A 439 -4.74 1.38 39.53
CA ASP A 439 -4.63 2.81 39.85
C ASP A 439 -3.21 3.21 40.32
N ASP A 440 -2.48 2.30 40.98
CA ASP A 440 -1.18 2.55 41.62
C ASP A 440 0.04 2.12 40.78
N ALA A 441 -0.17 1.90 39.48
CA ALA A 441 0.87 1.50 38.52
C ALA A 441 1.24 2.63 37.53
N VAL A 442 2.43 2.53 36.94
CA VAL A 442 2.74 3.29 35.72
C VAL A 442 2.24 2.50 34.51
N VAL A 443 1.35 3.10 33.73
CA VAL A 443 0.74 2.45 32.56
C VAL A 443 1.55 2.79 31.30
N LEU A 444 2.38 1.84 30.87
CA LEU A 444 3.12 1.89 29.61
C LEU A 444 2.20 1.36 28.50
N CYS A 445 1.94 2.12 27.44
CA CYS A 445 1.03 1.67 26.38
C CYS A 445 1.71 1.56 25.02
N CYS A 446 1.18 0.67 24.17
CA CYS A 446 1.50 0.62 22.75
C CYS A 446 0.26 0.13 21.98
N PHE A 447 -0.44 1.06 21.33
CA PHE A 447 -1.65 0.77 20.55
C PHE A 447 -1.39 0.61 19.04
N ASN A 448 -0.14 0.34 18.68
CA ASN A 448 0.23 0.00 17.30
C ASN A 448 -0.36 -1.34 16.87
N GLN A 449 -0.51 -1.53 15.55
CA GLN A 449 -0.82 -2.83 14.95
C GLN A 449 0.26 -3.86 15.29
N THR A 450 -0.15 -5.09 15.59
CA THR A 450 0.75 -6.15 16.06
C THR A 450 1.93 -6.36 15.14
N TYR A 451 1.77 -6.20 13.82
CA TYR A 451 2.88 -6.38 12.90
C TYR A 451 4.05 -5.45 13.22
N LYS A 452 3.84 -4.26 13.79
CA LYS A 452 4.93 -3.32 14.16
C LYS A 452 5.74 -3.80 15.36
N ILE A 453 5.24 -4.79 16.10
CA ILE A 453 5.87 -5.35 17.29
C ILE A 453 6.75 -6.53 16.85
N LEU A 454 8.04 -6.27 16.69
CA LEU A 454 9.03 -7.31 16.38
C LEU A 454 9.54 -8.00 17.66
N PRO A 455 10.17 -9.19 17.56
CA PRO A 455 10.67 -9.91 18.73
C PRO A 455 11.61 -9.08 19.61
N ALA A 456 12.45 -8.24 19.00
CA ALA A 456 13.33 -7.32 19.70
C ALA A 456 12.57 -6.30 20.57
N MET A 457 11.39 -5.84 20.14
CA MET A 457 10.55 -4.95 20.96
C MET A 457 10.09 -5.64 22.24
N ALA A 458 9.75 -6.92 22.18
CA ALA A 458 9.39 -7.68 23.37
C ALA A 458 10.59 -7.90 24.31
N ASP A 459 11.81 -8.03 23.77
CA ASP A 459 13.03 -8.06 24.59
C ASP A 459 13.21 -6.74 25.35
N HIS A 460 13.03 -5.60 24.67
CA HIS A 460 13.09 -4.26 25.29
C HIS A 460 12.00 -4.08 26.36
N TRP A 461 10.75 -4.42 26.05
CA TRP A 461 9.64 -4.32 27.01
C TRP A 461 9.84 -5.23 28.21
N ALA A 462 10.36 -6.44 28.02
CA ALA A 462 10.68 -7.33 29.14
C ALA A 462 11.79 -6.74 30.04
N ARG A 463 12.83 -6.13 29.47
CA ARG A 463 13.86 -5.40 30.24
C ARG A 463 13.25 -4.24 31.02
N ILE A 464 12.40 -3.43 30.38
CA ILE A 464 11.72 -2.29 31.02
C ILE A 464 10.86 -2.77 32.19
N LEU A 465 10.00 -3.76 31.97
CA LEU A 465 9.10 -4.28 32.99
C LEU A 465 9.87 -4.90 34.17
N LYS A 466 11.00 -5.58 33.93
CA LYS A 466 11.87 -6.07 35.00
C LYS A 466 12.53 -4.93 35.79
N GLY A 467 12.98 -3.88 35.11
CA GLY A 467 13.60 -2.71 35.72
C GLY A 467 12.61 -1.77 36.44
N ALA A 468 11.32 -1.85 36.12
CA ALA A 468 10.25 -1.06 36.73
C ALA A 468 9.13 -1.96 37.27
N PRO A 469 9.24 -2.47 38.52
CA PRO A 469 8.33 -3.49 39.06
C PRO A 469 6.86 -3.05 39.16
N LYS A 470 6.60 -1.74 39.30
CA LYS A 470 5.24 -1.18 39.39
C LYS A 470 4.63 -0.81 38.02
N ALA A 471 5.37 -0.97 36.93
CA ALA A 471 4.85 -0.65 35.61
C ALA A 471 3.99 -1.80 35.06
N VAL A 472 2.98 -1.47 34.27
CA VAL A 472 2.19 -2.44 33.49
C VAL A 472 2.25 -2.08 32.01
N LEU A 473 2.10 -3.08 31.13
CA LEU A 473 2.08 -2.90 29.69
C LEU A 473 0.64 -3.02 29.18
N TRP A 474 0.18 -2.03 28.42
CA TRP A 474 -1.18 -1.98 27.89
C TRP A 474 -1.18 -1.93 26.35
N LEU A 475 -1.75 -2.97 25.74
CA LEU A 475 -1.71 -3.21 24.30
C LEU A 475 -3.11 -3.23 23.69
N LEU A 476 -3.19 -3.07 22.36
CA LEU A 476 -4.45 -3.17 21.62
C LEU A 476 -4.69 -4.60 21.12
N VAL A 477 -5.92 -5.10 21.25
CA VAL A 477 -6.34 -6.38 20.65
C VAL A 477 -6.65 -6.17 19.18
N TRP A 478 -5.69 -6.45 18.31
CA TRP A 478 -5.91 -6.48 16.85
C TRP A 478 -6.50 -7.80 16.37
N ASN A 479 -6.05 -8.91 16.96
CA ASN A 479 -6.63 -10.23 16.80
C ASN A 479 -6.30 -11.07 18.04
N GLN A 480 -7.19 -11.98 18.43
CA GLN A 480 -7.03 -12.72 19.68
C GLN A 480 -5.81 -13.65 19.68
N GLN A 481 -5.47 -14.22 18.53
CA GLN A 481 -4.29 -15.09 18.39
C GLN A 481 -3.00 -14.32 18.75
N ALA A 482 -2.85 -13.10 18.24
CA ALA A 482 -1.71 -12.24 18.54
C ALA A 482 -1.63 -11.88 20.02
N SER A 483 -2.74 -11.52 20.65
CA SER A 483 -2.75 -11.22 22.09
C SER A 483 -2.24 -12.40 22.93
N ALA A 484 -2.73 -13.61 22.65
CA ALA A 484 -2.28 -14.83 23.32
C ALA A 484 -0.78 -15.11 23.06
N ASN A 485 -0.32 -14.91 21.83
CA ASN A 485 1.08 -15.09 21.46
C ASN A 485 2.00 -14.08 22.15
N VAL A 486 1.63 -12.79 22.19
CA VAL A 486 2.42 -11.76 22.89
C VAL A 486 2.55 -12.06 24.39
N VAL A 487 1.48 -12.51 25.05
CA VAL A 487 1.56 -12.92 26.46
C VAL A 487 2.55 -14.06 26.65
N ARG A 488 2.47 -15.11 25.81
CA ARG A 488 3.40 -16.24 25.86
C ARG A 488 4.85 -15.81 25.66
N GLU A 489 5.09 -14.93 24.69
CA GLU A 489 6.43 -14.43 24.35
C GLU A 489 7.03 -13.57 25.48
N LEU A 490 6.24 -12.69 26.10
CA LEU A 490 6.69 -11.90 27.24
C LEU A 490 6.86 -12.76 28.50
N GLN A 491 6.02 -13.77 28.70
CA GLN A 491 6.16 -14.74 29.79
C GLN A 491 7.43 -15.57 29.65
N ALA A 492 7.77 -16.03 28.44
CA ALA A 492 9.03 -16.72 28.16
C ALA A 492 10.26 -15.82 28.46
N ARG A 493 10.09 -14.50 28.41
CA ARG A 493 11.09 -13.50 28.79
C ARG A 493 11.04 -13.13 30.27
N GLY A 494 10.20 -13.78 31.09
CA GLY A 494 10.13 -13.57 32.53
C GLY A 494 9.28 -12.37 32.97
N VAL A 495 8.32 -11.94 32.14
CA VAL A 495 7.29 -10.96 32.53
C VAL A 495 6.05 -11.71 33.00
N SER A 496 5.49 -11.37 34.15
CA SER A 496 4.27 -12.02 34.63
C SER A 496 3.06 -11.60 33.77
N PRO A 497 2.18 -12.54 33.35
CA PRO A 497 1.00 -12.23 32.53
C PRO A 497 0.06 -11.18 33.16
N GLU A 498 0.01 -11.10 34.49
CA GLU A 498 -0.80 -10.15 35.25
C GLU A 498 -0.37 -8.69 35.06
N ARG A 499 0.81 -8.45 34.46
CA ARG A 499 1.31 -7.12 34.10
C ARG A 499 1.02 -6.73 32.65
N ILE A 500 0.34 -7.58 31.89
CA ILE A 500 0.05 -7.39 30.47
C ILE A 500 -1.46 -7.23 30.32
N PHE A 501 -1.89 -6.01 29.98
CA PHE A 501 -3.28 -5.63 29.82
C PHE A 501 -3.59 -5.42 28.34
N PHE A 502 -4.84 -5.67 27.97
CA PHE A 502 -5.31 -5.49 26.61
C PHE A 502 -6.55 -4.60 26.57
N SER A 503 -6.64 -3.74 25.57
CA SER A 503 -7.83 -2.95 25.25
C SER A 503 -8.45 -3.44 23.93
N PRO A 504 -9.79 -3.54 23.80
CA PRO A 504 -10.43 -3.90 22.54
C PRO A 504 -10.27 -2.78 21.49
N LEU A 505 -10.67 -3.05 20.23
CA LEU A 505 -10.93 -1.98 19.28
C LEU A 505 -12.06 -1.08 19.81
N ALA A 506 -11.97 0.22 19.54
CA ALA A 506 -12.88 1.22 20.07
C ALA A 506 -13.23 2.24 18.99
N THR A 507 -14.34 2.94 19.15
CA THR A 507 -14.66 4.11 18.32
C THR A 507 -13.62 5.21 18.54
N VAL A 508 -13.52 6.17 17.60
CA VAL A 508 -12.60 7.31 17.73
C VAL A 508 -12.76 8.07 19.06
N PRO A 509 -13.98 8.46 19.53
CA PRO A 509 -14.14 9.09 20.84
C PRO A 509 -13.61 8.25 22.00
N GLU A 510 -13.96 6.96 22.04
CA GLU A 510 -13.53 6.04 23.12
C GLU A 510 -12.01 5.83 23.11
N HIS A 511 -11.40 5.76 21.93
CA HIS A 511 -9.96 5.68 21.76
C HIS A 511 -9.24 6.92 22.33
N GLN A 512 -9.74 8.11 22.01
CA GLN A 512 -9.19 9.37 22.52
C GLN A 512 -9.37 9.51 24.03
N ALA A 513 -10.52 9.09 24.56
CA ALA A 513 -10.81 9.10 26.00
C ALA A 513 -9.85 8.19 26.77
N ARG A 514 -9.70 6.93 26.34
CA ARG A 514 -8.89 5.93 27.07
C ARG A 514 -7.38 6.21 27.00
N LEU A 515 -6.89 6.84 25.93
CA LEU A 515 -5.47 7.15 25.78
C LEU A 515 -4.95 7.98 26.95
N GLN A 516 -5.77 8.91 27.45
CA GLN A 516 -5.44 9.75 28.61
C GLN A 516 -5.09 8.96 29.88
N CYS A 517 -5.50 7.69 29.99
CA CYS A 517 -5.23 6.83 31.14
C CYS A 517 -3.82 6.21 31.13
N ALA A 518 -3.11 6.25 29.99
CA ALA A 518 -1.72 5.81 29.87
C ALA A 518 -0.74 6.90 30.33
N ASP A 519 0.42 6.51 30.87
CA ASP A 519 1.45 7.45 31.35
C ASP A 519 2.58 7.68 30.35
N LEU A 520 2.93 6.66 29.57
CA LEU A 520 3.98 6.71 28.56
C LEU A 520 3.61 5.79 27.40
N PHE A 521 3.67 6.32 26.18
CA PHE A 521 3.56 5.51 24.98
C PHE A 521 4.94 4.98 24.59
N LEU A 522 5.06 3.66 24.46
CA LEU A 522 6.25 2.95 24.02
C LEU A 522 6.16 2.73 22.51
N ASP A 523 6.91 3.49 21.74
CA ASP A 523 6.94 3.35 20.29
C ASP A 523 7.67 2.07 19.82
N THR A 524 7.55 1.75 18.53
CA THR A 524 8.14 0.58 17.88
C THR A 524 9.04 0.99 16.72
N TRP A 525 10.05 0.19 16.40
CA TRP A 525 10.88 0.34 15.20
C TRP A 525 11.14 -1.04 14.58
N PRO A 526 11.39 -1.14 13.25
CA PRO A 526 11.69 -0.08 12.28
C PRO A 526 10.46 0.64 11.68
N TYR A 527 9.25 0.39 12.21
CA TYR A 527 8.05 1.13 11.83
C TYR A 527 7.42 1.76 13.08
N ASN A 528 7.50 3.08 13.18
CA ASN A 528 6.93 3.86 14.28
C ASN A 528 5.40 3.90 14.30
N ALA A 529 4.87 4.25 15.44
CA ALA A 529 3.60 4.92 15.60
C ALA A 529 3.60 6.21 14.77
N HIS A 530 2.59 6.35 13.91
CA HIS A 530 2.40 7.55 13.07
C HIS A 530 1.20 8.29 13.61
N THR A 531 0.00 8.06 13.06
CA THR A 531 -1.25 8.60 13.59
C THR A 531 -1.42 8.28 15.08
N THR A 532 -1.14 7.05 15.50
CA THR A 532 -1.21 6.61 16.90
C THR A 532 -0.32 7.43 17.84
N ALA A 533 0.86 7.89 17.39
CA ALA A 533 1.72 8.77 18.18
C ALA A 533 1.13 10.18 18.28
N SER A 534 0.61 10.73 17.18
CA SER A 534 -0.08 12.03 17.21
C SER A 534 -1.31 12.02 18.10
N GLU A 535 -2.05 10.90 18.15
CA GLU A 535 -3.20 10.71 19.03
C GLU A 535 -2.79 10.59 20.50
N ALA A 536 -1.71 9.86 20.80
CA ALA A 536 -1.15 9.80 22.14
C ALA A 536 -0.72 11.19 22.64
N LEU A 537 0.02 11.93 21.83
CA LEU A 537 0.46 13.31 22.14
C LEU A 537 -0.75 14.24 22.32
N TRP A 538 -1.78 14.13 21.48
CA TRP A 538 -3.04 14.86 21.62
C TRP A 538 -3.72 14.53 22.96
N GLY A 539 -3.79 13.25 23.33
CA GLY A 539 -4.29 12.78 24.62
C GLY A 539 -3.44 13.16 25.84
N GLY A 540 -2.32 13.87 25.65
CA GLY A 540 -1.42 14.28 26.73
C GLY A 540 -0.47 13.16 27.19
N VAL A 541 -0.27 12.13 26.38
CA VAL A 541 0.64 11.02 26.68
C VAL A 541 1.95 11.23 25.93
N PRO A 542 3.09 11.40 26.62
CA PRO A 542 4.38 11.47 25.96
C PRO A 542 4.71 10.15 25.25
N VAL A 543 5.44 10.23 24.13
CA VAL A 543 5.82 9.08 23.30
C VAL A 543 7.33 8.92 23.35
N LEU A 544 7.82 7.78 23.83
CA LEU A 544 9.25 7.46 23.78
C LEU A 544 9.57 6.69 22.49
N THR A 545 10.62 7.05 21.78
CA THR A 545 10.97 6.43 20.47
C THR A 545 12.47 6.36 20.23
N VAL A 546 12.87 5.59 19.21
CA VAL A 546 14.23 5.52 18.67
C VAL A 546 14.15 5.75 17.16
N PRO A 547 14.73 6.84 16.63
CA PRO A 547 14.77 7.07 15.19
C PRO A 547 15.69 6.03 14.50
N GLY A 548 15.17 5.34 13.49
CA GLY A 548 15.92 4.38 12.68
C GLY A 548 16.44 4.95 11.36
N ALA A 549 16.76 4.07 10.39
CA ALA A 549 17.38 4.47 9.12
C ALA A 549 16.37 4.92 8.03
N THR A 550 15.08 4.61 8.18
CA THR A 550 14.03 4.82 7.16
C THR A 550 13.09 5.95 7.54
N PHE A 551 12.31 6.45 6.59
CA PHE A 551 11.21 7.38 6.85
C PHE A 551 10.27 6.83 7.94
N ALA A 552 9.78 5.59 7.76
CA ALA A 552 8.83 4.96 8.67
C ALA A 552 9.36 4.80 10.11
N ALA A 553 10.70 4.75 10.28
CA ALA A 553 11.38 4.66 11.56
C ALA A 553 11.74 6.01 12.20
N ARG A 554 11.42 7.15 11.57
CA ARG A 554 11.75 8.49 12.09
C ARG A 554 10.52 9.36 12.40
N VAL A 555 9.32 8.89 12.09
CA VAL A 555 8.08 9.68 12.24
C VAL A 555 7.87 10.11 13.68
N ALA A 556 7.94 9.20 14.65
CA ALA A 556 7.68 9.55 16.04
C ALA A 556 8.68 10.59 16.58
N ALA A 557 9.95 10.51 16.16
CA ALA A 557 10.97 11.50 16.54
C ALA A 557 10.63 12.92 16.04
N SER A 558 10.09 13.03 14.82
CA SER A 558 9.58 14.30 14.30
C SER A 558 8.39 14.82 15.09
N LEU A 559 7.43 13.95 15.42
CA LEU A 559 6.23 14.32 16.17
C LEU A 559 6.56 14.82 17.59
N VAL A 560 7.42 14.12 18.34
CA VAL A 560 7.78 14.54 19.71
C VAL A 560 8.57 15.84 19.69
N THR A 561 9.43 16.05 18.68
CA THR A 561 10.16 17.31 18.50
C THR A 561 9.22 18.46 18.18
N ALA A 562 8.21 18.24 17.33
CA ALA A 562 7.18 19.24 17.01
C ALA A 562 6.26 19.59 18.21
N CYS A 563 6.22 18.73 19.23
CA CYS A 563 5.60 19.00 20.52
C CYS A 563 6.55 19.64 21.54
N GLY A 564 7.80 19.94 21.19
CA GLY A 564 8.79 20.51 22.12
C GLY A 564 9.32 19.51 23.15
N LEU A 565 9.30 18.21 22.84
CA LEU A 565 9.79 17.12 23.69
C LEU A 565 10.88 16.28 23.00
N PRO A 566 11.95 16.89 22.43
CA PRO A 566 12.99 16.15 21.70
C PRO A 566 13.72 15.11 22.58
N GLU A 567 13.76 15.29 23.90
CA GLU A 567 14.37 14.35 24.85
C GLU A 567 13.65 13.00 24.96
N PHE A 568 12.47 12.86 24.32
CA PHE A 568 11.76 11.60 24.20
C PHE A 568 12.12 10.82 22.92
N ALA A 569 12.96 11.37 22.04
CA ALA A 569 13.63 10.64 20.98
C ALA A 569 15.02 10.19 21.47
N CYS A 570 15.19 8.90 21.75
CA CYS A 570 16.43 8.32 22.24
C CYS A 570 17.37 7.92 21.10
N ASP A 571 18.67 8.11 21.27
CA ASP A 571 19.67 7.80 20.22
C ASP A 571 19.83 6.29 19.97
N THR A 572 19.58 5.45 20.98
CA THR A 572 19.81 4.00 20.90
C THR A 572 18.71 3.20 21.60
N PRO A 573 18.53 1.91 21.22
CA PRO A 573 17.62 1.00 21.92
C PRO A 573 17.93 0.82 23.42
N ASP A 574 19.19 0.87 23.83
CA ASP A 574 19.56 0.78 25.25
C ASP A 574 19.20 2.07 26.00
N ALA A 575 19.46 3.24 25.41
CA ALA A 575 19.03 4.51 25.98
C ALA A 575 17.50 4.59 26.13
N TYR A 576 16.76 4.03 25.17
CA TYR A 576 15.31 3.89 25.25
C TYR A 576 14.87 3.04 26.46
N VAL A 577 15.49 1.88 26.66
CA VAL A 577 15.19 1.00 27.81
C VAL A 577 15.50 1.70 29.12
N ASP A 578 16.69 2.30 29.25
CA ASP A 578 17.14 2.98 30.46
C ASP A 578 16.24 4.17 30.79
N ARG A 579 15.86 4.95 29.77
CA ARG A 579 14.95 6.09 29.91
C ARG A 579 13.55 5.65 30.33
N ALA A 580 13.00 4.61 29.72
CA ALA A 580 11.70 4.07 30.11
C ALA A 580 11.69 3.56 31.56
N ILE A 581 12.75 2.87 31.99
CA ILE A 581 12.91 2.41 33.38
C ILE A 581 12.96 3.61 34.33
N ALA A 582 13.77 4.62 34.01
CA ALA A 582 13.90 5.83 34.84
C ALA A 582 12.55 6.55 34.97
N LEU A 583 11.84 6.76 33.86
CA LEU A 583 10.53 7.42 33.83
C LEU A 583 9.46 6.62 34.59
N ALA A 584 9.51 5.29 34.55
CA ALA A 584 8.56 4.45 35.26
C ALA A 584 8.82 4.33 36.77
N ASN A 585 10.09 4.45 37.20
CA ASN A 585 10.45 4.42 38.61
C ASN A 585 10.35 5.80 39.29
N ASP A 586 10.56 6.89 38.54
CA ASP A 586 10.30 8.26 38.96
C ASP A 586 9.42 8.98 37.93
N PRO A 587 8.08 8.95 38.10
CA PRO A 587 7.15 9.51 37.11
C PRO A 587 7.01 11.04 37.15
N ALA A 588 7.85 11.77 37.90
CA ALA A 588 7.80 13.23 37.89
C ALA A 588 7.99 13.86 36.50
N PRO A 589 8.95 13.42 35.66
CA PRO A 589 9.10 13.94 34.30
C PRO A 589 7.93 13.57 33.38
N LEU A 590 7.27 12.42 33.60
CA LEU A 590 6.05 12.06 32.85
C LEU A 590 4.89 13.01 33.17
N ARG A 591 4.72 13.37 34.45
CA ARG A 591 3.71 14.37 34.87
C ARG A 591 4.00 15.74 34.27
N GLU A 592 5.27 16.14 34.20
CA GLU A 592 5.68 17.39 33.56
C GLU A 592 5.36 17.39 32.06
N ALA A 593 5.76 16.35 31.34
CA ALA A 593 5.50 16.22 29.91
C ALA A 593 3.99 16.19 29.62
N ARG A 594 3.20 15.46 30.43
CA ARG A 594 1.74 15.48 30.34
C ARG A 594 1.18 16.88 30.54
N ARG A 595 1.63 17.60 31.58
CA ARG A 595 1.18 18.97 31.85
C ARG A 595 1.48 19.88 30.67
N HIS A 596 2.70 19.84 30.14
CA HIS A 596 3.10 20.58 28.94
C HIS A 596 2.19 20.29 27.75
N LEU A 597 1.94 19.01 27.44
CA LEU A 597 1.07 18.60 26.34
C LEU A 597 -0.38 19.06 26.52
N VAL A 598 -0.93 18.98 27.74
CA VAL A 598 -2.32 19.34 28.04
C VAL A 598 -2.51 20.86 28.04
N GLU A 599 -1.62 21.61 28.68
CA GLU A 599 -1.74 23.07 28.82
C GLU A 599 -1.46 23.80 27.50
N ASN A 600 -0.53 23.28 26.69
CA ASN A 600 -0.08 23.97 25.46
C ASN A 600 -0.67 23.37 24.18
N ARG A 601 -1.49 22.31 24.24
CA ARG A 601 -1.97 21.52 23.09
C ARG A 601 -2.29 22.33 21.83
N HIS A 602 -3.09 23.38 21.96
CA HIS A 602 -3.55 24.20 20.83
C HIS A 602 -2.53 25.24 20.33
N GLN A 603 -1.41 25.38 21.02
CA GLN A 603 -0.29 26.26 20.67
C GLN A 603 0.93 25.47 20.17
N LEU A 604 0.95 24.14 20.36
CA LEU A 604 2.03 23.29 19.88
C LEU A 604 2.03 23.26 18.35
N PRO A 605 3.20 23.45 17.69
CA PRO A 605 3.30 23.42 16.24
C PRO A 605 2.70 22.17 15.57
N LEU A 606 2.74 21.01 16.25
CA LEU A 606 2.17 19.77 15.74
C LEU A 606 0.64 19.83 15.50
N PHE A 607 -0.06 20.64 16.30
CA PHE A 607 -1.53 20.75 16.29
C PHE A 607 -2.02 22.14 15.82
N ASP A 608 -1.14 22.96 15.25
CA ASP A 608 -1.52 24.23 14.62
C ASP A 608 -1.80 24.01 13.13
N GLY A 609 -3.03 23.60 12.81
CA GLY A 609 -3.46 23.33 11.45
C GLY A 609 -3.39 24.55 10.53
N ALA A 610 -3.60 25.75 11.07
CA ALA A 610 -3.52 27.01 10.31
C ALA A 610 -2.08 27.35 9.94
N ARG A 611 -1.12 27.19 10.87
CA ARG A 611 0.32 27.30 10.57
C ARG A 611 0.74 26.26 9.55
N PHE A 612 0.32 25.01 9.72
CA PHE A 612 0.64 23.95 8.78
C PHE A 612 0.17 24.31 7.36
N ALA A 613 -1.08 24.76 7.19
CA ALA A 613 -1.62 25.15 5.88
C ALA A 613 -0.79 26.26 5.22
N ARG A 614 -0.42 27.32 5.97
CA ARG A 614 0.44 28.41 5.44
C ARG A 614 1.82 27.92 5.01
N ASP A 615 2.46 27.09 5.83
CA ASP A 615 3.77 26.51 5.54
C ASP A 615 3.70 25.59 4.31
N PHE A 616 2.62 24.80 4.20
CA PHE A 616 2.39 23.89 3.09
C PHE A 616 2.15 24.65 1.78
N GLU A 617 1.35 25.73 1.81
CA GLU A 617 1.16 26.62 0.66
C GLU A 617 2.45 27.27 0.20
N ALA A 618 3.30 27.70 1.13
CA ALA A 618 4.62 28.24 0.78
C ALA A 618 5.50 27.17 0.10
N LEU A 619 5.44 25.92 0.58
CA LEU A 619 6.15 24.82 -0.05
C LEU A 619 5.61 24.51 -1.46
N LEU A 620 4.29 24.46 -1.64
CA LEU A 620 3.64 24.27 -2.94
C LEU A 620 3.99 25.41 -3.92
N GLN A 621 4.01 26.65 -3.44
CA GLN A 621 4.42 27.79 -4.25
C GLN A 621 5.87 27.65 -4.73
N ARG A 622 6.79 27.22 -3.87
CA ARG A 622 8.19 26.97 -4.27
C ARG A 622 8.32 25.89 -5.33
N MET A 623 7.54 24.81 -5.23
CA MET A 623 7.49 23.77 -6.27
C MET A 623 7.00 24.35 -7.59
N TRP A 624 5.94 25.17 -7.54
CA TRP A 624 5.36 25.81 -8.71
C TRP A 624 6.29 26.84 -9.35
N ASP A 625 6.90 27.72 -8.57
CA ASP A 625 7.83 28.76 -9.07
C ASP A 625 9.01 28.12 -9.81
N ARG A 626 9.53 27.00 -9.28
CA ARG A 626 10.59 26.23 -9.93
C ARG A 626 10.14 25.66 -11.26
N HIS A 627 8.94 25.06 -11.32
CA HIS A 627 8.36 24.57 -12.56
C HIS A 627 8.10 25.69 -13.57
N ALA A 628 7.53 26.82 -13.13
CA ALA A 628 7.24 27.98 -13.97
C ALA A 628 8.52 28.62 -14.55
N ALA A 629 9.65 28.51 -13.84
CA ALA A 629 10.97 28.89 -14.33
C ALA A 629 11.59 27.88 -15.32
N GLY A 630 10.91 26.77 -15.64
CA GLY A 630 11.40 25.73 -16.53
C GLY A 630 12.52 24.86 -15.94
N LEU A 631 12.70 24.89 -14.61
CA LEU A 631 13.73 24.13 -13.92
C LEU A 631 13.23 22.72 -13.58
N ALA A 632 14.12 21.74 -13.69
CA ALA A 632 13.84 20.37 -13.22
C ALA A 632 13.64 20.34 -11.70
N PRO A 633 12.82 19.42 -11.16
CA PRO A 633 12.67 19.23 -9.71
C PRO A 633 14.01 19.04 -9.01
N ASP A 634 14.16 19.63 -7.81
CA ASP A 634 15.35 19.51 -6.97
C ASP A 634 14.95 19.57 -5.49
N HIS A 635 15.84 19.17 -4.59
CA HIS A 635 15.56 19.15 -3.16
C HIS A 635 15.18 20.55 -2.67
N LEU A 636 14.07 20.65 -1.94
CA LEU A 636 13.59 21.88 -1.32
C LEU A 636 13.78 21.78 0.19
N THR A 637 14.79 22.45 0.72
CA THR A 637 15.07 22.45 2.16
C THR A 637 13.97 23.19 2.92
N ALA A 638 13.83 22.87 4.21
CA ALA A 638 12.99 23.62 5.12
C ALA A 638 13.44 25.10 5.12
N ILE A 639 12.47 26.01 5.06
CA ILE A 639 12.70 27.43 5.31
C ILE A 639 12.02 27.72 6.64
N THR A 640 12.81 27.89 7.69
CA THR A 640 12.29 28.33 8.97
C THR A 640 11.79 29.77 8.81
N PRO A 641 10.54 30.08 9.18
CA PRO A 641 9.99 31.43 9.11
C PRO A 641 10.82 32.47 9.89
#